data_AF-A0A969CN64-F1
#
_entry.id   AF-A0A969CN64-F1
#
_cell.length_a   1.000
_cell.length_b   1.000
_cell.length_c   1.000
_cell.angle_alpha   90.00
_cell.angle_beta   90.00
_cell.angle_gamma   90.00
#
_symmetry.space_group_name_H-M   'P 1'
#
loop_
_entity.id
_entity.type
_entity.pdbx_description
1 polymer ?
#
loop_
_entity_poly.entity_id
_entity_poly.type
_entity_poly.pdbx_seq_one_letter_code
_entity_poly.pdbx_strand_id
1 'polypeptide(L)'
;MKLVKILFALTIETIDWFYPLVLTVIAGFLEAWLIFSRFPEINTLVLVAIFPLLYLFWLFLFLCLSALGTTLLFRFVKKPKFLEANLVEDWQSLLQFSPTNISYKLIGLIATFPFLNYFKGTPIPMKWLRNLVIRAYAPEVNIGKQSLVLMWLEDPDLTYVGDNVVIGTECHIVAHATNTTSDGKLRYISEPIVIGNKSTIGGSTRIGMGVKIEEEAIVEVGSNVLPYTRIGRGEIWGGNPAVFLRKRNEFANEAKPKSSQKQIASSQLNEIIANAIRLPLEEISDDLNSENCMAWDSLATMSIAASLYDRFSIRVPAKDIFKLNSCKSIEQLIAAHTDNNPDNSDAVSTPKQDTEIPNNPELLPLYNPEAVTQALARRFAESMPKGDKKIVIAATFTAQPLGSTLELWCKAFGISFSVEFGEFNQLEQTLLSPESVFISNQNGLNVVLTRPEDLISDGDQDGMIRASQLLDAISSYAENQKGLIVSNLPPAVSPFFHGKHQQVEKLRFWWQEQLEKMEGIHILDFARVVEEVGRQNAQDASFEAIARAPYSQIVYQRLGIAMTRLVRGIFLPAKKVLALDCDGILWGGVVGEDGIDGIALSNDHPGRSFRLFQEMLLDLKKRGILLVIASKNEEVDVWDVFESHPEMVLQRSDIAASRINWQEKSANLRELAEELNLGLDSFVFVDDSPVECFEVQTNSPEVTVVLMPKEPAHYVETLSKLWCFDSSSITTEDRIRTEFMAQEQQRRELQQGVTNLESYLESLQLVVEIRSAEERDLPRIAQLTQKTNQFNLSLIRRSLSEIQDIQKSCSVLVLNLKDRFGDYGLVGVAIVKQENESLFIDTLLMSCRALGRKVEQSFLCSLFDFAKQKNLKTIIAPYCSGPRNEQVKTFLLKMGFSSQQSDILEAEVAITLWVAPCWSIAPEKPKHIKMLVHELHLV
;
A
#
# COMPACT_ATOMS: atom_id res chain seq x y z
N MET A 1 44.62 -56.04 -9.79
CA MET A 1 43.15 -55.85 -9.96
C MET A 1 42.69 -54.42 -9.74
N LYS A 2 42.99 -53.75 -8.61
CA LYS A 2 42.71 -52.30 -8.42
C LYS A 2 43.35 -51.40 -9.49
N LEU A 3 44.63 -51.62 -9.81
CA LEU A 3 45.34 -50.87 -10.86
C LEU A 3 44.68 -51.00 -12.26
N VAL A 4 44.18 -52.20 -12.59
CA VAL A 4 43.49 -52.47 -13.86
C VAL A 4 42.15 -51.74 -13.92
N LYS A 5 41.39 -51.70 -12.81
CA LYS A 5 40.13 -50.95 -12.72
C LYS A 5 40.36 -49.43 -12.86
N ILE A 6 41.43 -48.90 -12.26
CA ILE A 6 41.82 -47.49 -12.38
C ILE A 6 42.23 -47.15 -13.81
N LEU A 7 43.06 -47.99 -14.45
CA LEU A 7 43.44 -47.81 -15.85
C LEU A 7 42.22 -47.82 -16.79
N PHE A 8 41.25 -48.70 -16.53
CA PHE A 8 40.01 -48.80 -17.31
C PHE A 8 39.09 -47.59 -17.10
N ALA A 9 38.90 -47.16 -15.86
CA ALA A 9 38.17 -45.94 -15.51
C ALA A 9 38.80 -44.70 -16.17
N LEU A 10 40.13 -44.58 -16.11
CA LEU A 10 40.88 -43.53 -16.79
C LEU A 10 40.69 -43.60 -18.31
N THR A 11 40.65 -44.79 -18.92
CA THR A 11 40.42 -44.90 -20.37
C THR A 11 39.02 -44.43 -20.75
N ILE A 12 38.00 -44.77 -19.97
CA ILE A 12 36.61 -44.31 -20.18
C ILE A 12 36.54 -42.79 -20.02
N GLU A 13 37.08 -42.24 -18.94
CA GLU A 13 37.20 -40.78 -18.72
C GLU A 13 37.91 -40.07 -19.87
N THR A 14 39.00 -40.68 -20.37
CA THR A 14 39.77 -40.14 -21.50
C THR A 14 38.91 -40.17 -22.77
N ILE A 15 38.21 -41.27 -23.05
CA ILE A 15 37.30 -41.38 -24.20
C ILE A 15 36.17 -40.34 -24.09
N ASP A 16 35.59 -40.14 -22.90
CA ASP A 16 34.53 -39.16 -22.65
C ASP A 16 34.97 -37.72 -22.97
N TRP A 17 36.24 -37.39 -22.74
CA TRP A 17 36.83 -36.08 -23.08
C TRP A 17 37.33 -35.98 -24.53
N PHE A 18 37.92 -37.06 -25.04
CA PHE A 18 38.57 -37.07 -26.34
C PHE A 18 37.57 -37.21 -27.48
N TYR A 19 36.42 -37.85 -27.24
CA TYR A 19 35.39 -38.09 -28.24
C TYR A 19 34.82 -36.78 -28.85
N PRO A 20 34.35 -35.78 -28.08
CA PRO A 20 33.90 -34.51 -28.65
C PRO A 20 34.99 -33.74 -29.40
N LEU A 21 36.24 -33.81 -28.91
CA LEU A 21 37.39 -33.15 -29.50
C LEU A 21 37.78 -33.80 -30.85
N VAL A 22 37.78 -35.13 -30.94
CA VAL A 22 38.09 -35.87 -32.16
C VAL A 22 37.07 -35.57 -33.26
N LEU A 23 35.77 -35.51 -32.94
CA LEU A 23 34.73 -35.16 -33.91
C LEU A 23 34.96 -33.76 -34.52
N THR A 24 35.35 -32.80 -33.67
CA THR A 24 35.68 -31.42 -34.06
C THR A 24 36.87 -31.39 -35.03
N VAL A 25 37.95 -32.11 -34.70
CA VAL A 25 39.18 -32.17 -35.50
C VAL A 25 38.98 -32.92 -36.83
N ILE A 26 38.26 -34.05 -36.83
CA ILE A 26 37.97 -34.82 -38.05
C ILE A 26 37.17 -33.98 -39.04
N ALA A 27 36.14 -33.27 -38.57
CA ALA A 27 35.36 -32.39 -39.44
C ALA A 27 36.23 -31.29 -40.05
N GLY A 28 37.15 -30.69 -39.27
CA GLY A 28 38.06 -29.65 -39.74
C GLY A 28 39.09 -30.16 -40.74
N PHE A 29 39.64 -31.35 -40.50
CA PHE A 29 40.60 -31.97 -41.42
C PHE A 29 39.97 -32.36 -42.75
N LEU A 30 38.76 -32.93 -42.75
CA LEU A 30 38.01 -33.28 -43.97
C LEU A 30 37.74 -32.05 -44.84
N GLU A 31 37.33 -30.95 -44.23
CA GLU A 31 37.11 -29.68 -44.92
C GLU A 31 38.41 -29.13 -45.50
N ALA A 32 39.47 -29.02 -44.68
CA ALA A 32 40.77 -28.53 -45.14
C ALA A 32 41.31 -29.39 -46.31
N TRP A 33 41.20 -30.71 -46.19
CA TRP A 33 41.60 -31.65 -47.24
C TRP A 33 40.82 -31.43 -48.54
N LEU A 34 39.49 -31.25 -48.48
CA LEU A 34 38.64 -30.95 -49.65
C LEU A 34 39.05 -29.65 -50.36
N ILE A 35 39.37 -28.60 -49.60
CA ILE A 35 39.76 -27.29 -50.15
C ILE A 35 41.14 -27.37 -50.81
N PHE A 36 42.15 -27.84 -50.07
CA PHE A 36 43.54 -27.83 -50.54
C PHE A 36 43.81 -28.89 -51.62
N SER A 37 43.03 -29.98 -51.68
CA SER A 37 43.14 -30.97 -52.77
C SER A 37 42.47 -30.53 -54.07
N ARG A 38 41.39 -29.72 -54.00
CA ARG A 38 40.62 -29.33 -55.18
C ARG A 38 41.03 -27.99 -55.77
N PHE A 39 41.59 -27.10 -54.95
CA PHE A 39 41.96 -25.74 -55.35
C PHE A 39 43.30 -25.30 -54.72
N PRO A 40 44.44 -25.80 -55.22
CA PRO A 40 45.76 -25.53 -54.64
C PRO A 40 46.25 -24.08 -54.82
N GLU A 41 45.65 -23.29 -55.72
CA GLU A 41 46.09 -21.92 -56.07
C GLU A 41 45.15 -20.80 -55.55
N ILE A 42 44.36 -21.04 -54.49
CA ILE A 42 43.43 -20.01 -53.97
C ILE A 42 44.18 -18.81 -53.39
N ASN A 43 43.82 -17.60 -53.86
CA ASN A 43 44.30 -16.32 -53.33
C ASN A 43 43.76 -16.06 -51.90
N THR A 44 44.59 -15.52 -51.01
CA THR A 44 44.25 -15.17 -49.61
C THR A 44 42.97 -14.34 -49.48
N LEU A 45 42.71 -13.41 -50.40
CA LEU A 45 41.52 -12.56 -50.37
C LEU A 45 40.23 -13.36 -50.63
N VAL A 46 40.31 -14.36 -51.50
CA VAL A 46 39.23 -15.31 -51.76
C VAL A 46 39.04 -16.23 -50.56
N LEU A 47 40.13 -16.64 -49.90
CA LEU A 47 40.08 -17.49 -48.71
C LEU A 47 39.36 -16.80 -47.54
N VAL A 48 39.64 -15.51 -47.30
CA VAL A 48 38.93 -14.70 -46.29
C VAL A 48 37.44 -14.55 -46.62
N ALA A 49 37.08 -14.36 -47.89
CA ALA A 49 35.69 -14.24 -48.31
C ALA A 49 34.89 -15.55 -48.16
N ILE A 50 35.54 -16.70 -48.35
CA ILE A 50 34.89 -18.01 -48.28
C ILE A 50 34.93 -18.59 -46.85
N PHE A 51 35.82 -18.12 -45.97
CA PHE A 51 35.97 -18.62 -44.59
C PHE A 51 34.67 -18.72 -43.77
N PRO A 52 33.73 -17.75 -43.81
CA PRO A 52 32.45 -17.89 -43.11
C PRO A 52 31.60 -19.04 -43.66
N LEU A 53 31.63 -19.28 -44.97
CA LEU A 53 30.90 -20.38 -45.61
C LEU A 53 31.53 -21.74 -45.28
N LEU A 54 32.86 -21.78 -45.16
CA LEU A 54 33.59 -22.96 -44.67
C LEU A 54 33.20 -23.26 -43.24
N TYR A 55 33.29 -22.27 -42.34
CA TYR A 55 32.86 -22.46 -40.96
C TYR A 55 31.42 -23.01 -40.85
N LEU A 56 30.48 -22.52 -41.66
CA LEU A 56 29.11 -23.04 -41.70
C LEU A 56 29.03 -24.49 -42.23
N PHE A 57 29.83 -24.84 -43.24
CA PHE A 57 29.91 -26.19 -43.76
C PHE A 57 30.53 -27.17 -42.76
N TRP A 58 31.65 -26.78 -42.14
CA TRP A 58 32.27 -27.49 -41.03
C TRP A 58 31.31 -27.70 -39.87
N LEU A 59 30.61 -26.65 -39.45
CA LEU A 59 29.65 -26.72 -38.35
C LEU A 59 28.52 -27.69 -38.67
N PHE A 60 28.00 -27.66 -39.89
CA PHE A 60 26.99 -28.62 -40.35
C PHE A 60 27.53 -30.06 -40.35
N LEU A 61 28.74 -30.29 -40.85
CA LEU A 61 29.39 -31.61 -40.87
C LEU A 61 29.62 -32.13 -39.44
N PHE A 62 30.13 -31.29 -38.55
CA PHE A 62 30.32 -31.60 -37.13
C PHE A 62 29.01 -32.01 -36.47
N LEU A 63 27.92 -31.23 -36.66
CA LEU A 63 26.61 -31.56 -36.10
C LEU A 63 26.07 -32.90 -36.64
N CYS A 64 26.27 -33.20 -37.93
CA CYS A 64 25.86 -34.46 -38.52
C CYS A 64 26.64 -35.66 -37.96
N LEU A 65 27.97 -35.53 -37.84
CA LEU A 65 28.83 -36.58 -37.28
C LEU A 65 28.54 -36.80 -35.80
N SER A 66 28.34 -35.72 -35.05
CA SER A 66 27.95 -35.78 -33.64
C SER A 66 26.58 -36.42 -33.47
N ALA A 67 25.60 -36.07 -34.30
CA ALA A 67 24.26 -36.66 -34.27
C ALA A 67 24.24 -38.15 -34.62
N LEU A 68 25.06 -38.56 -35.59
CA LEU A 68 25.25 -39.97 -35.91
C LEU A 68 25.92 -40.69 -34.74
N GLY A 69 26.96 -40.08 -34.18
CA GLY A 69 27.74 -40.61 -33.07
C GLY A 69 26.93 -40.83 -31.79
N THR A 70 26.14 -39.84 -31.37
CA THR A 70 25.21 -39.95 -30.23
C THR A 70 24.16 -41.03 -30.50
N THR A 71 23.54 -41.03 -31.68
CA THR A 71 22.53 -42.04 -32.06
C THR A 71 23.12 -43.46 -31.99
N LEU A 72 24.36 -43.67 -32.44
CA LEU A 72 25.05 -44.96 -32.36
C LEU A 72 25.42 -45.33 -30.91
N LEU A 73 25.95 -44.39 -30.14
CA LEU A 73 26.33 -44.60 -28.73
C LEU A 73 25.13 -45.06 -27.89
N PHE A 74 24.02 -44.33 -27.99
CA PHE A 74 22.80 -44.59 -27.21
C PHE A 74 22.01 -45.82 -27.68
N ARG A 75 22.33 -46.38 -28.85
CA ARG A 75 21.83 -47.68 -29.28
C ARG A 75 22.37 -48.83 -28.42
N PHE A 76 23.59 -48.67 -27.88
CA PHE A 76 24.27 -49.70 -27.08
C PHE A 76 24.21 -49.43 -25.58
N VAL A 77 24.12 -48.16 -25.15
CA VAL A 77 24.10 -47.79 -23.71
C VAL A 77 23.05 -46.70 -23.46
N LYS A 78 22.10 -46.96 -22.56
CA LYS A 78 21.04 -45.99 -22.20
C LYS A 78 21.41 -45.18 -20.96
N LYS A 79 20.91 -43.95 -20.86
CA LYS A 79 20.99 -43.17 -19.61
C LYS A 79 20.29 -43.95 -18.48
N PRO A 80 20.88 -44.04 -17.28
CA PRO A 80 20.26 -44.73 -16.16
C PRO A 80 19.04 -43.95 -15.65
N LYS A 81 17.95 -44.65 -15.30
CA LYS A 81 16.82 -44.04 -14.59
C LYS A 81 17.14 -43.74 -13.13
N PHE A 82 17.89 -44.64 -12.52
CA PHE A 82 18.38 -44.53 -11.15
C PHE A 82 19.78 -45.10 -11.10
N LEU A 83 20.71 -44.38 -10.48
CA LEU A 83 22.07 -44.86 -10.20
C LEU A 83 22.48 -44.34 -8.83
N GLU A 84 22.96 -45.23 -7.96
CA GLU A 84 23.60 -44.86 -6.70
C GLU A 84 24.94 -45.57 -6.60
N ALA A 85 26.04 -44.84 -6.79
CA ALA A 85 27.35 -45.45 -6.86
C ALA A 85 28.48 -44.50 -6.47
N ASN A 86 29.58 -45.06 -5.96
CA ASN A 86 30.84 -44.35 -5.84
C ASN A 86 31.57 -44.43 -7.20
N LEU A 87 31.44 -43.37 -7.99
CA LEU A 87 32.03 -43.30 -9.32
C LEU A 87 33.56 -43.46 -9.32
N VAL A 88 34.26 -43.24 -8.20
CA VAL A 88 35.72 -43.40 -8.15
C VAL A 88 36.14 -44.87 -7.98
N GLU A 89 35.31 -45.68 -7.33
CA GLU A 89 35.67 -47.05 -6.94
C GLU A 89 35.02 -48.13 -7.80
N ASP A 90 33.89 -47.83 -8.45
CA ASP A 90 33.13 -48.77 -9.26
C ASP A 90 33.11 -48.42 -10.76
N TRP A 91 33.99 -49.09 -11.50
CA TRP A 91 34.11 -48.95 -12.96
C TRP A 91 32.85 -49.37 -13.74
N GLN A 92 32.01 -50.27 -13.18
CA GLN A 92 30.76 -50.67 -13.85
C GLN A 92 29.74 -49.53 -13.79
N SER A 93 29.65 -48.87 -12.64
CA SER A 93 28.82 -47.68 -12.46
C SER A 93 29.32 -46.47 -13.26
N LEU A 94 30.64 -46.31 -13.40
CA LEU A 94 31.23 -45.32 -14.33
C LEU A 94 30.82 -45.57 -15.78
N LEU A 95 30.88 -46.82 -16.25
CA LEU A 95 30.42 -47.19 -17.59
C LEU A 95 28.93 -46.97 -17.80
N GLN A 96 28.11 -47.15 -16.75
CA GLN A 96 26.68 -46.88 -16.82
C GLN A 96 26.37 -45.38 -16.85
N PHE A 97 27.21 -44.55 -16.23
CA PHE A 97 27.04 -43.09 -16.19
C PHE A 97 27.71 -42.35 -17.36
N SER A 98 28.68 -42.97 -18.05
CA SER A 98 29.43 -42.31 -19.14
C SER A 98 28.56 -41.77 -20.29
N PRO A 99 27.45 -42.39 -20.73
CA PRO A 99 26.60 -41.80 -21.77
C PRO A 99 25.98 -40.47 -21.32
N THR A 100 25.58 -40.39 -20.06
CA THR A 100 25.05 -39.16 -19.44
C THR A 100 26.11 -38.07 -19.42
N ASN A 101 27.34 -38.40 -19.00
CA ASN A 101 28.47 -37.47 -19.02
C ASN A 101 28.83 -36.99 -20.43
N ILE A 102 28.86 -37.88 -21.42
CA ILE A 102 29.14 -37.54 -22.83
C ILE A 102 28.09 -36.54 -23.35
N SER A 103 26.79 -36.78 -23.08
CA SER A 103 25.72 -35.85 -23.48
C SER A 103 25.89 -34.45 -22.89
N TYR A 104 26.15 -34.32 -21.58
CA TYR A 104 26.30 -33.00 -20.95
C TYR A 104 27.59 -32.28 -21.41
N LYS A 105 28.69 -33.00 -21.65
CA LYS A 105 29.90 -32.42 -22.24
C LYS A 105 29.67 -31.95 -23.67
N LEU A 106 28.91 -32.70 -24.48
CA LEU A 106 28.54 -32.30 -25.85
C LEU A 106 27.65 -31.06 -25.84
N ILE A 107 26.67 -30.96 -24.92
CA ILE A 107 25.87 -29.75 -24.72
C ILE A 107 26.79 -28.55 -24.43
N GLY A 108 27.71 -28.70 -23.48
CA GLY A 108 28.67 -27.65 -23.11
C GLY A 108 29.51 -27.21 -24.31
N LEU A 109 30.07 -28.15 -25.07
CA LEU A 109 30.86 -27.85 -26.27
C LEU A 109 30.02 -27.14 -27.34
N ILE A 110 28.84 -27.67 -27.65
CA ILE A 110 27.94 -27.10 -28.67
C ILE A 110 27.52 -25.67 -28.30
N ALA A 111 27.28 -25.41 -27.01
CA ALA A 111 26.94 -24.07 -26.53
C ALA A 111 28.06 -23.03 -26.69
N THR A 112 29.32 -23.47 -26.85
CA THR A 112 30.47 -22.56 -27.09
C THR A 112 30.62 -22.15 -28.55
N PHE A 113 30.01 -22.86 -29.51
CA PHE A 113 30.19 -22.53 -30.92
C PHE A 113 29.47 -21.22 -31.29
N PRO A 114 30.18 -20.25 -31.89
CA PRO A 114 29.57 -19.03 -32.37
C PRO A 114 28.48 -19.35 -33.41
N PHE A 115 27.48 -18.48 -33.51
CA PHE A 115 26.27 -18.61 -34.35
C PHE A 115 25.20 -19.58 -33.84
N LEU A 116 25.53 -20.69 -33.15
CA LEU A 116 24.51 -21.62 -32.62
C LEU A 116 23.59 -20.98 -31.58
N ASN A 117 24.08 -19.99 -30.82
CA ASN A 117 23.25 -19.22 -29.92
C ASN A 117 22.16 -18.40 -30.62
N TYR A 118 22.38 -17.95 -31.87
CA TYR A 118 21.37 -17.24 -32.67
C TYR A 118 20.30 -18.19 -33.23
N PHE A 119 20.61 -19.48 -33.34
CA PHE A 119 19.66 -20.49 -33.79
C PHE A 119 18.76 -21.04 -32.67
N LYS A 120 18.92 -20.64 -31.40
CA LYS A 120 18.01 -21.03 -30.30
C LYS A 120 16.57 -20.57 -30.55
N GLY A 121 16.39 -19.39 -31.14
CA GLY A 121 15.08 -18.83 -31.51
C GLY A 121 14.71 -19.07 -32.97
N THR A 122 15.13 -20.18 -33.58
CA THR A 122 15.04 -20.37 -35.04
C THR A 122 13.60 -20.20 -35.55
N PRO A 123 13.38 -19.36 -36.58
CA PRO A 123 12.11 -19.29 -37.30
C PRO A 123 11.64 -20.69 -37.72
N ILE A 124 10.33 -20.92 -37.65
CA ILE A 124 9.64 -22.17 -37.97
C ILE A 124 10.11 -22.90 -39.26
N PRO A 125 10.59 -22.24 -40.34
CA PRO A 125 11.14 -22.91 -41.52
C PRO A 125 12.44 -23.71 -41.29
N MET A 126 13.25 -23.37 -40.28
CA MET A 126 14.57 -23.98 -40.03
C MET A 126 14.56 -25.06 -38.93
N LYS A 127 13.38 -25.67 -38.65
CA LYS A 127 13.22 -26.73 -37.63
C LYS A 127 14.17 -27.93 -37.81
N TRP A 128 14.51 -28.27 -39.04
CA TRP A 128 15.43 -29.38 -39.33
C TRP A 128 16.82 -29.12 -38.73
N LEU A 129 17.28 -27.86 -38.75
CA LEU A 129 18.58 -27.45 -38.22
C LEU A 129 18.57 -27.46 -36.68
N ARG A 130 17.51 -26.94 -36.06
CA ARG A 130 17.29 -27.05 -34.61
C ARG A 130 17.33 -28.51 -34.15
N ASN A 131 16.57 -29.37 -34.83
CA ASN A 131 16.52 -30.79 -34.48
C ASN A 131 17.87 -31.46 -34.69
N LEU A 132 18.63 -31.08 -35.74
CA LEU A 132 20.00 -31.56 -35.94
C LEU A 132 20.93 -31.18 -34.78
N VAL A 133 20.83 -29.95 -34.28
CA VAL A 133 21.62 -29.49 -33.12
C VAL A 133 21.25 -30.28 -31.86
N ILE A 134 19.97 -30.51 -31.60
CA ILE A 134 19.55 -31.33 -30.44
C ILE A 134 20.05 -32.77 -30.59
N ARG A 135 19.95 -33.35 -31.80
CA ARG A 135 20.47 -34.69 -32.07
C ARG A 135 21.99 -34.79 -31.89
N ALA A 136 22.73 -33.69 -32.05
CA ALA A 136 24.17 -33.69 -31.88
C ALA A 136 24.61 -34.00 -30.44
N TYR A 137 23.75 -33.86 -29.42
CA TYR A 137 24.04 -34.22 -28.02
C TYR A 137 23.04 -35.19 -27.38
N ALA A 138 21.93 -35.50 -28.05
CA ALA A 138 20.90 -36.40 -27.56
C ALA A 138 20.43 -37.41 -28.61
N PRO A 139 20.04 -38.63 -28.20
CA PRO A 139 19.63 -39.67 -29.13
C PRO A 139 18.28 -39.41 -29.80
N GLU A 140 17.37 -38.76 -29.07
CA GLU A 140 15.99 -38.53 -29.48
C GLU A 140 15.62 -37.05 -29.33
N VAL A 141 14.68 -36.61 -30.16
CA VAL A 141 14.14 -35.24 -30.12
C VAL A 141 12.63 -35.36 -30.05
N ASN A 142 12.07 -35.08 -28.89
CA ASN A 142 10.64 -35.21 -28.62
C ASN A 142 9.94 -33.84 -28.68
N ILE A 143 10.03 -33.15 -29.82
CA ILE A 143 9.41 -31.82 -30.00
C ILE A 143 8.39 -31.85 -31.14
N GLY A 144 7.16 -31.50 -30.80
CA GLY A 144 6.02 -31.43 -31.70
C GLY A 144 6.12 -30.35 -32.79
N LYS A 145 5.18 -30.41 -33.72
CA LYS A 145 5.06 -29.50 -34.86
C LYS A 145 4.68 -28.10 -34.36
N GLN A 146 5.31 -27.09 -34.96
CA GLN A 146 5.01 -25.66 -34.71
C GLN A 146 5.28 -25.19 -33.28
N SER A 147 5.95 -25.99 -32.46
CA SER A 147 6.37 -25.60 -31.12
C SER A 147 7.60 -24.69 -31.16
N LEU A 148 7.52 -23.59 -30.43
CA LEU A 148 8.56 -22.58 -30.26
C LEU A 148 9.29 -22.84 -28.94
N VAL A 149 10.55 -23.25 -29.02
CA VAL A 149 11.40 -23.54 -27.87
C VAL A 149 12.58 -22.58 -27.93
N LEU A 150 12.59 -21.56 -27.08
CA LEU A 150 13.57 -20.47 -27.12
C LEU A 150 14.79 -20.69 -26.19
N MET A 151 15.07 -21.95 -25.84
CA MET A 151 16.10 -22.35 -24.87
C MET A 151 16.72 -23.70 -25.23
N TRP A 152 17.85 -24.05 -24.60
CA TRP A 152 18.46 -25.38 -24.71
C TRP A 152 17.80 -26.33 -23.72
N LEU A 153 17.39 -27.51 -24.19
CA LEU A 153 16.91 -28.58 -23.32
C LEU A 153 18.12 -29.36 -22.77
N GLU A 154 18.18 -29.55 -21.46
CA GLU A 154 19.25 -30.34 -20.83
C GLU A 154 19.06 -31.84 -21.07
N ASP A 155 17.81 -32.31 -20.98
CA ASP A 155 17.43 -33.71 -21.18
C ASP A 155 16.34 -33.84 -22.28
N PRO A 156 16.65 -33.53 -23.55
CA PRO A 156 15.66 -33.56 -24.64
C PRO A 156 15.12 -34.97 -24.94
N ASP A 157 15.88 -36.02 -24.60
CA ASP A 157 15.45 -37.41 -24.69
C ASP A 157 14.44 -37.80 -23.60
N LEU A 158 14.36 -37.02 -22.51
CA LEU A 158 13.40 -37.20 -21.41
C LEU A 158 12.36 -36.08 -21.32
N THR A 159 12.41 -35.09 -22.22
CA THR A 159 11.48 -33.96 -22.25
C THR A 159 10.60 -34.04 -23.49
N TYR A 160 9.31 -34.35 -23.29
CA TYR A 160 8.32 -34.50 -24.35
C TYR A 160 7.53 -33.20 -24.50
N VAL A 161 7.72 -32.51 -25.63
CA VAL A 161 7.03 -31.27 -25.97
C VAL A 161 6.03 -31.55 -27.08
N GLY A 162 4.74 -31.31 -26.82
CA GLY A 162 3.64 -31.50 -27.76
C GLY A 162 3.65 -30.51 -28.93
N ASP A 163 2.61 -30.58 -29.77
CA ASP A 163 2.41 -29.69 -30.91
C ASP A 163 1.94 -28.29 -30.47
N ASN A 164 2.40 -27.23 -31.15
CA ASN A 164 2.04 -25.83 -30.89
C ASN A 164 2.34 -25.34 -29.45
N VAL A 165 3.38 -25.86 -28.82
CA VAL A 165 3.82 -25.44 -27.49
C VAL A 165 4.72 -24.22 -27.59
N VAL A 166 4.57 -23.26 -26.69
CA VAL A 166 5.49 -22.12 -26.55
C VAL A 166 6.27 -22.24 -25.25
N ILE A 167 7.59 -22.27 -25.32
CA ILE A 167 8.50 -22.24 -24.16
C ILE A 167 9.32 -20.97 -24.23
N GLY A 168 9.14 -20.10 -23.24
CA GLY A 168 9.84 -18.83 -23.12
C GLY A 168 11.36 -18.98 -22.90
N THR A 169 12.07 -17.87 -23.02
CA THR A 169 13.52 -17.80 -22.79
C THR A 169 13.85 -18.08 -21.32
N GLU A 170 15.08 -18.53 -21.05
CA GLU A 170 15.64 -18.70 -19.69
C GLU A 170 14.86 -19.64 -18.78
N CYS A 171 13.99 -20.49 -19.31
CA CYS A 171 13.41 -21.57 -18.53
C CYS A 171 14.52 -22.55 -18.09
N HIS A 172 14.31 -23.23 -16.96
CA HIS A 172 15.15 -24.33 -16.51
C HIS A 172 14.28 -25.59 -16.45
N ILE A 173 14.43 -26.48 -17.44
CA ILE A 173 13.66 -27.73 -17.55
C ILE A 173 14.63 -28.88 -17.39
N VAL A 174 14.57 -29.55 -16.24
CA VAL A 174 15.55 -30.56 -15.84
C VAL A 174 14.82 -31.84 -15.48
N ALA A 175 15.02 -32.91 -16.28
CA ALA A 175 14.33 -34.19 -16.11
C ALA A 175 15.09 -35.15 -15.18
N HIS A 176 16.10 -34.65 -14.46
CA HIS A 176 16.91 -35.41 -13.52
C HIS A 176 17.21 -34.63 -12.23
N ALA A 177 17.64 -35.34 -11.19
CA ALA A 177 18.36 -34.75 -10.07
C ALA A 177 19.56 -35.60 -9.70
N THR A 178 20.56 -34.89 -9.18
CA THR A 178 21.78 -35.45 -8.61
C THR A 178 21.88 -35.02 -7.16
N ASN A 179 22.22 -35.95 -6.27
CA ASN A 179 22.55 -35.66 -4.89
C ASN A 179 23.70 -36.55 -4.44
N THR A 180 24.52 -36.04 -3.52
CA THR A 180 25.56 -36.85 -2.87
C THR A 180 25.00 -37.39 -1.56
N THR A 181 25.07 -38.69 -1.35
CA THR A 181 24.66 -39.34 -0.10
C THR A 181 25.67 -39.06 1.02
N SER A 182 25.28 -39.30 2.27
CA SER A 182 26.15 -39.08 3.45
C SER A 182 27.40 -39.95 3.46
N ASP A 183 27.41 -41.07 2.74
CA ASP A 183 28.55 -41.97 2.51
C ASP A 183 29.36 -41.61 1.25
N GLY A 184 29.11 -40.46 0.63
CA GLY A 184 29.89 -39.94 -0.49
C GLY A 184 29.58 -40.55 -1.86
N LYS A 185 28.49 -41.31 -2.00
CA LYS A 185 28.05 -41.86 -3.31
C LYS A 185 27.25 -40.82 -4.08
N LEU A 186 27.39 -40.83 -5.41
CA LEU A 186 26.52 -40.07 -6.29
C LEU A 186 25.19 -40.82 -6.45
N ARG A 187 24.08 -40.15 -6.15
CA ARG A 187 22.72 -40.59 -6.46
C ARG A 187 22.17 -39.77 -7.63
N TYR A 188 21.90 -40.41 -8.75
CA TYR A 188 21.26 -39.85 -9.94
C TYR A 188 19.87 -40.47 -10.11
N ILE A 189 18.87 -39.63 -10.31
CA ILE A 189 17.48 -40.03 -10.57
C ILE A 189 16.99 -39.24 -11.78
N SER A 190 16.36 -39.90 -12.75
CA SER A 190 15.73 -39.23 -13.89
C SER A 190 14.29 -39.71 -14.10
N GLU A 191 13.40 -38.76 -14.39
CA GLU A 191 11.99 -39.03 -14.67
C GLU A 191 11.49 -38.07 -15.78
N PRO A 192 10.79 -38.59 -16.82
CA PRO A 192 10.36 -37.78 -17.95
C PRO A 192 9.47 -36.59 -17.59
N ILE A 193 9.63 -35.49 -18.32
CA ILE A 193 8.76 -34.32 -18.30
C ILE A 193 7.86 -34.35 -19.53
N VAL A 194 6.56 -34.11 -19.36
CA VAL A 194 5.59 -34.09 -20.46
C VAL A 194 4.90 -32.74 -20.51
N ILE A 195 4.97 -32.07 -21.66
CA ILE A 195 4.30 -30.81 -21.95
C ILE A 195 3.32 -31.04 -23.10
N GLY A 196 2.03 -30.98 -22.80
CA GLY A 196 0.94 -31.27 -23.71
C GLY A 196 0.78 -30.22 -24.80
N ASN A 197 0.04 -30.57 -25.86
CA ASN A 197 -0.17 -29.71 -27.03
C ASN A 197 -0.74 -28.33 -26.64
N LYS A 198 -0.43 -27.28 -27.42
CA LYS A 198 -0.96 -25.91 -27.28
C LYS A 198 -0.74 -25.26 -25.90
N SER A 199 0.18 -25.79 -25.12
CA SER A 199 0.53 -25.28 -23.81
C SER A 199 1.53 -24.14 -23.90
N THR A 200 1.53 -23.25 -22.91
CA THR A 200 2.46 -22.12 -22.86
C THR A 200 3.24 -22.16 -21.55
N ILE A 201 4.57 -22.17 -21.64
CA ILE A 201 5.48 -22.06 -20.51
C ILE A 201 6.11 -20.67 -20.56
N GLY A 202 5.79 -19.83 -19.59
CA GLY A 202 6.34 -18.48 -19.46
C GLY A 202 7.85 -18.51 -19.28
N GLY A 203 8.54 -17.45 -19.70
CA GLY A 203 9.99 -17.33 -19.52
C GLY A 203 10.43 -17.46 -18.07
N SER A 204 11.70 -17.81 -17.86
CA SER A 204 12.30 -17.95 -16.52
C SER A 204 11.60 -18.97 -15.59
N THR A 205 10.76 -19.86 -16.14
CA THR A 205 10.06 -20.91 -15.39
C THR A 205 11.00 -22.07 -15.07
N ARG A 206 10.92 -22.61 -13.86
CA ARG A 206 11.63 -23.82 -13.43
C ARG A 206 10.67 -25.01 -13.43
N ILE A 207 11.03 -26.09 -14.13
CA ILE A 207 10.25 -27.33 -14.21
C ILE A 207 11.13 -28.50 -13.76
N GLY A 208 10.72 -29.15 -12.67
CA GLY A 208 11.41 -30.33 -12.14
C GLY A 208 11.03 -31.65 -12.84
N MET A 209 11.78 -32.71 -12.55
CA MET A 209 11.55 -34.05 -13.11
C MET A 209 10.13 -34.58 -12.83
N GLY A 210 9.60 -35.42 -13.73
CA GLY A 210 8.30 -36.07 -13.54
C GLY A 210 7.08 -35.16 -13.67
N VAL A 211 7.25 -33.88 -13.97
CA VAL A 211 6.14 -32.94 -14.19
C VAL A 211 5.34 -33.31 -15.44
N LYS A 212 4.01 -33.27 -15.32
CA LYS A 212 3.07 -33.49 -16.41
C LYS A 212 2.16 -32.27 -16.59
N ILE A 213 2.38 -31.55 -17.68
CA ILE A 213 1.56 -30.42 -18.11
C ILE A 213 0.66 -30.92 -19.22
N GLU A 214 -0.65 -30.92 -18.98
CA GLU A 214 -1.62 -31.39 -19.97
C GLU A 214 -1.89 -30.33 -21.06
N GLU A 215 -2.63 -30.74 -22.09
CA GLU A 215 -2.94 -29.91 -23.25
C GLU A 215 -3.60 -28.57 -22.88
N GLU A 216 -3.26 -27.52 -23.61
CA GLU A 216 -3.78 -26.16 -23.48
C GLU A 216 -3.48 -25.45 -22.15
N ALA A 217 -2.67 -26.04 -21.28
CA ALA A 217 -2.29 -25.46 -20.00
C ALA A 217 -1.30 -24.29 -20.15
N ILE A 218 -1.30 -23.38 -19.18
CA ILE A 218 -0.41 -22.22 -19.14
C ILE A 218 0.32 -22.22 -17.80
N VAL A 219 1.64 -22.13 -17.85
CA VAL A 219 2.48 -21.84 -16.69
C VAL A 219 2.98 -20.40 -16.81
N GLU A 220 2.66 -19.56 -15.85
CA GLU A 220 3.03 -18.14 -15.86
C GLU A 220 4.55 -17.94 -15.71
N VAL A 221 5.03 -16.78 -16.14
CA VAL A 221 6.47 -16.40 -16.15
C VAL A 221 7.06 -16.49 -14.73
N GLY A 222 8.27 -17.02 -14.61
CA GLY A 222 9.00 -17.10 -13.34
C GLY A 222 8.48 -18.17 -12.37
N SER A 223 7.57 -19.04 -12.80
CA SER A 223 6.97 -20.05 -11.92
C SER A 223 7.94 -21.17 -11.56
N ASN A 224 7.77 -21.77 -10.38
CA ASN A 224 8.55 -22.93 -9.93
C ASN A 224 7.65 -24.17 -9.80
N VAL A 225 7.60 -24.98 -10.85
CA VAL A 225 6.81 -26.22 -10.90
C VAL A 225 7.61 -27.35 -10.28
N LEU A 226 7.21 -27.76 -9.07
CA LEU A 226 7.88 -28.79 -8.29
C LEU A 226 7.85 -30.15 -9.00
N PRO A 227 8.83 -31.04 -8.74
CA PRO A 227 8.85 -32.39 -9.30
C PRO A 227 7.53 -33.15 -9.10
N TYR A 228 7.16 -33.99 -10.06
CA TYR A 228 5.94 -34.81 -10.06
C TYR A 228 4.59 -34.05 -10.04
N THR A 229 4.60 -32.72 -10.23
CA THR A 229 3.37 -31.92 -10.32
C THR A 229 2.59 -32.25 -11.60
N ARG A 230 1.27 -32.40 -11.48
CA ARG A 230 0.36 -32.53 -12.63
C ARG A 230 -0.48 -31.27 -12.80
N ILE A 231 -0.27 -30.59 -13.92
CA ILE A 231 -1.04 -29.42 -14.35
C ILE A 231 -2.11 -29.90 -15.34
N GLY A 232 -3.38 -29.73 -14.97
CA GLY A 232 -4.50 -30.26 -15.73
C GLY A 232 -4.76 -29.53 -17.06
N ARG A 233 -5.54 -30.17 -17.93
CA ARG A 233 -5.88 -29.62 -19.25
C ARG A 233 -6.52 -28.24 -19.14
N GLY A 234 -5.97 -27.28 -19.90
CA GLY A 234 -6.45 -25.90 -19.93
C GLY A 234 -6.28 -25.15 -18.62
N GLU A 235 -5.52 -25.65 -17.66
CA GLU A 235 -5.28 -24.95 -16.40
C GLU A 235 -4.19 -23.90 -16.53
N ILE A 236 -4.31 -22.83 -15.77
CA ILE A 236 -3.33 -21.76 -15.65
C ILE A 236 -2.74 -21.84 -14.26
N TRP A 237 -1.42 -21.98 -14.16
CA TRP A 237 -0.67 -22.14 -12.92
C TRP A 237 0.41 -21.07 -12.82
N GLY A 238 0.70 -20.58 -11.61
CA GLY A 238 1.71 -19.54 -11.37
C GLY A 238 2.26 -19.54 -9.95
N GLY A 239 3.45 -18.94 -9.75
CA GLY A 239 4.06 -18.71 -8.43
C GLY A 239 5.26 -19.61 -8.08
N ASN A 240 5.80 -19.45 -6.87
CA ASN A 240 6.91 -20.24 -6.33
C ASN A 240 6.59 -20.73 -4.90
N PRO A 241 6.12 -21.98 -4.71
CA PRO A 241 5.86 -22.98 -5.74
C PRO A 241 4.65 -22.65 -6.61
N ALA A 242 4.61 -23.17 -7.84
CA ALA A 242 3.51 -22.95 -8.77
C ALA A 242 2.22 -23.60 -8.28
N VAL A 243 1.13 -22.85 -8.24
CA VAL A 243 -0.20 -23.30 -7.82
C VAL A 243 -1.24 -23.05 -8.92
N PHE A 244 -2.33 -23.83 -8.90
CA PHE A 244 -3.46 -23.61 -9.80
C PHE A 244 -4.09 -22.23 -9.56
N LEU A 245 -4.27 -21.46 -10.64
CA LEU A 245 -4.89 -20.14 -10.62
C LEU A 245 -6.32 -20.17 -11.17
N ARG A 246 -6.51 -20.72 -12.38
CA ARG A 246 -7.80 -20.71 -13.12
C ARG A 246 -7.80 -21.66 -14.32
N LYS A 247 -8.95 -21.86 -14.99
CA LYS A 247 -9.04 -22.62 -16.27
C LYS A 247 -9.27 -21.69 -17.48
N ARG A 248 -8.63 -22.02 -18.60
CA ARG A 248 -8.56 -21.27 -19.87
C ARG A 248 -9.93 -20.97 -20.51
N ASN A 249 -10.97 -21.77 -20.23
CA ASN A 249 -12.28 -21.66 -20.87
C ASN A 249 -13.36 -20.96 -20.03
N GLU A 250 -13.00 -20.32 -18.92
CA GLU A 250 -13.98 -19.61 -18.07
C GLU A 250 -14.60 -18.36 -18.74
N PHE A 251 -14.18 -17.96 -19.94
CA PHE A 251 -14.79 -16.84 -20.69
C PHE A 251 -14.91 -17.04 -22.22
N ALA A 252 -14.65 -18.24 -22.75
CA ALA A 252 -14.57 -18.43 -24.21
C ALA A 252 -15.87 -18.95 -24.87
N ASN A 253 -16.89 -19.35 -24.11
CA ASN A 253 -18.11 -19.96 -24.64
C ASN A 253 -19.37 -19.15 -24.30
N GLU A 254 -19.43 -17.89 -24.73
CA GLU A 254 -20.70 -17.28 -25.12
C GLU A 254 -21.06 -17.71 -26.56
N ALA A 255 -21.48 -18.96 -26.71
CA ALA A 255 -22.28 -19.41 -27.85
C ALA A 255 -23.17 -20.58 -27.39
N LYS A 256 -24.48 -20.35 -27.47
CA LYS A 256 -25.67 -21.10 -26.99
C LYS A 256 -25.66 -22.66 -26.99
N PRO A 257 -26.60 -23.27 -26.22
CA PRO A 257 -26.39 -24.49 -25.44
C PRO A 257 -26.86 -25.78 -26.12
N LYS A 258 -26.41 -26.94 -25.63
CA LYS A 258 -27.17 -28.20 -25.72
C LYS A 258 -27.22 -28.93 -24.39
N SER A 259 -28.46 -29.06 -23.93
CA SER A 259 -28.98 -29.81 -22.79
C SER A 259 -28.59 -31.29 -22.77
N SER A 260 -28.23 -31.80 -21.60
CA SER A 260 -28.77 -33.08 -21.10
C SER A 260 -28.64 -33.14 -19.58
N GLN A 261 -29.75 -32.89 -18.87
CA GLN A 261 -29.90 -33.23 -17.45
C GLN A 261 -29.87 -34.76 -17.33
N LYS A 262 -28.97 -35.30 -16.50
CA LYS A 262 -28.99 -36.70 -16.08
C LYS A 262 -29.47 -36.75 -14.62
N GLN A 263 -30.63 -37.34 -14.39
CA GLN A 263 -31.13 -37.67 -13.05
C GLN A 263 -30.23 -38.75 -12.43
N ILE A 264 -29.80 -38.55 -11.19
CA ILE A 264 -28.92 -39.48 -10.46
C ILE A 264 -29.75 -40.67 -10.00
N ALA A 265 -29.33 -41.90 -10.33
CA ALA A 265 -30.01 -43.12 -9.87
C ALA A 265 -29.65 -43.41 -8.40
N SER A 266 -30.63 -43.79 -7.56
CA SER A 266 -30.42 -44.06 -6.12
C SER A 266 -29.33 -45.10 -5.83
N SER A 267 -29.07 -46.04 -6.75
CA SER A 267 -27.97 -46.99 -6.63
C SER A 267 -26.59 -46.34 -6.66
N GLN A 268 -26.41 -45.26 -7.43
CA GLN A 268 -25.15 -44.51 -7.49
C GLN A 268 -24.97 -43.61 -6.27
N LEU A 269 -26.08 -43.15 -5.67
CA LEU A 269 -26.05 -42.38 -4.45
C LEU A 269 -25.67 -43.25 -3.25
N ASN A 270 -26.27 -44.45 -3.14
CA ASN A 270 -25.94 -45.41 -2.09
C ASN A 270 -24.47 -45.86 -2.15
N GLU A 271 -23.89 -45.92 -3.35
CA GLU A 271 -22.46 -46.21 -3.52
C GLU A 271 -21.54 -45.08 -3.06
N ILE A 272 -21.93 -43.83 -3.24
CA ILE A 272 -21.19 -42.68 -2.70
C ILE A 272 -21.25 -42.70 -1.18
N ILE A 273 -22.45 -42.93 -0.62
CA ILE A 273 -22.67 -42.98 0.82
C ILE A 273 -21.86 -44.12 1.44
N ALA A 274 -21.96 -45.34 0.90
CA ALA A 274 -21.19 -46.52 1.32
C ALA A 274 -19.69 -46.25 1.38
N ASN A 275 -19.13 -45.65 0.32
CA ASN A 275 -17.70 -45.36 0.25
C ASN A 275 -17.27 -44.28 1.24
N ALA A 276 -18.10 -43.26 1.46
CA ALA A 276 -17.79 -42.16 2.36
C ALA A 276 -17.81 -42.60 3.82
N ILE A 277 -18.80 -43.39 4.23
CA ILE A 277 -18.90 -43.92 5.61
C ILE A 277 -18.15 -45.24 5.80
N ARG A 278 -17.52 -45.77 4.73
CA ARG A 278 -16.73 -47.01 4.68
C ARG A 278 -17.48 -48.26 5.15
N LEU A 279 -18.76 -48.37 4.79
CA LEU A 279 -19.56 -49.58 5.02
C LEU A 279 -19.76 -50.38 3.73
N PRO A 280 -19.95 -51.71 3.81
CA PRO A 280 -20.35 -52.51 2.66
C PRO A 280 -21.68 -52.00 2.09
N LEU A 281 -21.84 -52.02 0.77
CA LEU A 281 -23.02 -51.49 0.08
C LEU A 281 -24.34 -52.15 0.52
N GLU A 282 -24.27 -53.41 0.98
CA GLU A 282 -25.38 -54.24 1.47
C GLU A 282 -25.93 -53.78 2.83
N GLU A 283 -25.14 -53.00 3.58
CA GLU A 283 -25.51 -52.45 4.89
C GLU A 283 -26.10 -51.03 4.79
N ILE A 284 -26.14 -50.44 3.58
CA ILE A 284 -26.79 -49.14 3.33
C ILE A 284 -28.29 -49.34 3.14
N SER A 285 -29.05 -49.10 4.21
CA SER A 285 -30.51 -49.02 4.19
C SER A 285 -31.01 -47.58 4.15
N ASP A 286 -32.23 -47.37 3.65
CA ASP A 286 -32.86 -46.03 3.63
C ASP A 286 -33.02 -45.40 5.04
N ASP A 287 -33.03 -46.22 6.09
CA ASP A 287 -33.14 -45.79 7.49
C ASP A 287 -31.80 -45.39 8.14
N LEU A 288 -30.69 -45.50 7.41
CA LEU A 288 -29.33 -45.18 7.90
C LEU A 288 -29.13 -43.66 7.99
N ASN A 289 -28.69 -43.17 9.15
CA ASN A 289 -28.47 -41.76 9.43
C ASN A 289 -27.36 -41.55 10.47
N SER A 290 -27.00 -40.28 10.73
CA SER A 290 -25.93 -39.94 11.67
C SER A 290 -26.19 -40.30 13.14
N GLU A 291 -27.44 -40.55 13.53
CA GLU A 291 -27.77 -40.94 14.91
C GLU A 291 -27.65 -42.44 15.15
N ASN A 292 -27.86 -43.26 14.11
CA ASN A 292 -27.79 -44.72 14.20
C ASN A 292 -26.55 -45.35 13.54
N CYS A 293 -25.70 -44.56 12.88
CA CYS A 293 -24.43 -44.98 12.31
C CYS A 293 -23.28 -44.06 12.74
N MET A 294 -22.45 -44.52 13.68
CA MET A 294 -21.29 -43.75 14.18
C MET A 294 -20.25 -43.40 13.10
N ALA A 295 -20.20 -44.16 12.01
CA ALA A 295 -19.28 -43.89 10.90
C ALA A 295 -19.75 -42.71 10.01
N TRP A 296 -20.97 -42.21 10.22
CA TRP A 296 -21.51 -41.04 9.53
C TRP A 296 -21.18 -39.76 10.31
N ASP A 297 -19.89 -39.45 10.37
CA ASP A 297 -19.36 -38.28 11.05
C ASP A 297 -19.23 -37.06 10.12
N SER A 298 -18.73 -35.94 10.65
CA SER A 298 -18.54 -34.69 9.89
C SER A 298 -17.60 -34.87 8.68
N LEU A 299 -16.63 -35.80 8.76
CA LEU A 299 -15.68 -36.09 7.69
C LEU A 299 -16.36 -36.89 6.57
N ALA A 300 -17.17 -37.89 6.92
CA ALA A 300 -17.97 -38.62 5.95
C ALA A 300 -18.98 -37.68 5.25
N THR A 301 -19.60 -36.77 6.01
CA THR A 301 -20.55 -35.77 5.48
C THR A 301 -19.88 -34.83 4.47
N MET A 302 -18.66 -34.37 4.76
CA MET A 302 -17.85 -33.58 3.82
C MET A 302 -17.41 -34.40 2.61
N SER A 303 -17.09 -35.69 2.80
CA SER A 303 -16.72 -36.60 1.72
C SER A 303 -17.89 -36.87 0.76
N ILE A 304 -19.11 -37.00 1.29
CA ILE A 304 -20.35 -37.10 0.50
C ILE A 304 -20.55 -35.83 -0.31
N ALA A 305 -20.46 -34.64 0.30
CA ALA A 305 -20.59 -33.36 -0.40
C ALA A 305 -19.55 -33.18 -1.51
N ALA A 306 -18.29 -33.54 -1.23
CA ALA A 306 -17.21 -33.50 -2.21
C ALA A 306 -17.45 -34.48 -3.37
N SER A 307 -17.94 -35.69 -3.06
CA SER A 307 -18.25 -36.71 -4.07
C SER A 307 -19.45 -36.35 -4.95
N LEU A 308 -20.46 -35.68 -4.39
CA LEU A 308 -21.59 -35.14 -5.16
C LEU A 308 -21.14 -34.06 -6.14
N TYR A 309 -20.20 -33.21 -5.73
CA TYR A 309 -19.60 -32.22 -6.63
C TYR A 309 -18.70 -32.87 -7.69
N ASP A 310 -17.82 -33.78 -7.29
CA ASP A 310 -16.85 -34.40 -8.20
C ASP A 310 -17.52 -35.29 -9.26
N ARG A 311 -18.54 -36.08 -8.85
CA ARG A 311 -19.23 -37.02 -9.77
C ARG A 311 -20.41 -36.42 -10.50
N PHE A 312 -21.15 -35.51 -9.88
CA PHE A 312 -22.40 -34.98 -10.44
C PHE A 312 -22.45 -33.46 -10.56
N SER A 313 -21.39 -32.75 -10.18
CA SER A 313 -21.30 -31.28 -10.22
C SER A 313 -22.36 -30.57 -9.36
N ILE A 314 -22.94 -31.26 -8.37
CA ILE A 314 -23.88 -30.68 -7.42
C ILE A 314 -23.09 -30.00 -6.31
N ARG A 315 -23.15 -28.67 -6.25
CA ARG A 315 -22.53 -27.90 -5.18
C ARG A 315 -23.45 -27.88 -3.97
N VAL A 316 -22.96 -28.39 -2.84
CA VAL A 316 -23.64 -28.26 -1.55
C VAL A 316 -23.10 -27.01 -0.84
N PRO A 317 -23.91 -25.97 -0.61
CA PRO A 317 -23.46 -24.77 0.10
C PRO A 317 -22.92 -25.11 1.49
N ALA A 318 -21.89 -24.39 1.96
CA ALA A 318 -21.20 -24.69 3.22
C ALA A 318 -22.16 -24.80 4.43
N LYS A 319 -23.22 -23.98 4.47
CA LYS A 319 -24.27 -23.98 5.50
C LYS A 319 -25.18 -25.22 5.48
N ASP A 320 -25.19 -25.96 4.38
CA ASP A 320 -26.07 -27.12 4.15
C ASP A 320 -25.29 -28.45 4.15
N ILE A 321 -23.95 -28.42 4.21
CA ILE A 321 -23.10 -29.63 4.26
C ILE A 321 -23.49 -30.50 5.47
N PHE A 322 -23.64 -29.91 6.65
CA PHE A 322 -23.98 -30.66 7.87
C PHE A 322 -25.44 -31.17 7.91
N LYS A 323 -26.26 -30.82 6.91
CA LYS A 323 -27.63 -31.35 6.76
C LYS A 323 -27.66 -32.67 5.97
N LEU A 324 -26.53 -33.11 5.40
CA LEU A 324 -26.39 -34.40 4.69
C LEU A 324 -26.26 -35.58 5.67
N ASN A 325 -27.23 -35.72 6.57
CA ASN A 325 -27.21 -36.65 7.69
C ASN A 325 -28.06 -37.92 7.50
N SER A 326 -28.72 -38.07 6.34
CA SER A 326 -29.46 -39.28 5.95
C SER A 326 -29.53 -39.39 4.42
N CYS A 327 -29.79 -40.58 3.88
CA CYS A 327 -30.00 -40.75 2.42
C CYS A 327 -31.11 -39.82 1.90
N LYS A 328 -32.19 -39.65 2.67
CA LYS A 328 -33.34 -38.84 2.30
C LYS A 328 -33.06 -37.33 2.27
N SER A 329 -32.22 -36.81 3.17
CA SER A 329 -31.85 -35.39 3.17
C SER A 329 -30.92 -35.05 2.00
N ILE A 330 -30.08 -36.00 1.58
CA ILE A 330 -29.23 -35.86 0.40
C ILE A 330 -30.08 -35.82 -0.87
N GLU A 331 -31.06 -36.73 -1.01
CA GLU A 331 -31.97 -36.74 -2.16
C GLU A 331 -32.80 -35.44 -2.26
N GLN A 332 -33.28 -34.90 -1.14
CA GLN A 332 -34.02 -33.63 -1.11
C GLN A 332 -33.18 -32.43 -1.54
N LEU A 333 -31.90 -32.40 -1.14
CA LEU A 333 -30.99 -31.32 -1.52
C LEU A 333 -30.65 -31.35 -3.01
N ILE A 334 -30.51 -32.55 -3.57
CA ILE A 334 -30.30 -32.76 -5.01
C ILE A 334 -31.54 -32.28 -5.80
N ALA A 335 -32.74 -32.62 -5.35
CA ALA A 335 -33.99 -32.20 -5.99
C ALA A 335 -34.17 -30.66 -5.98
N ALA A 336 -33.82 -29.99 -4.87
CA ALA A 336 -33.92 -28.54 -4.76
C ALA A 336 -32.93 -27.76 -5.66
N HIS A 337 -31.80 -28.37 -6.04
CA HIS A 337 -30.83 -27.76 -6.95
C HIS A 337 -31.20 -27.88 -8.44
N THR A 338 -32.13 -28.77 -8.80
CA THR A 338 -32.52 -29.00 -10.20
C THR A 338 -33.63 -28.08 -10.73
N ASP A 339 -34.38 -27.37 -9.86
CA ASP A 339 -35.62 -26.68 -10.25
C ASP A 339 -35.57 -25.13 -10.33
N ASN A 340 -34.44 -24.46 -10.07
CA ASN A 340 -34.39 -22.99 -10.10
C ASN A 340 -33.90 -22.40 -11.44
N ASN A 341 -34.86 -21.84 -12.18
CA ASN A 341 -34.78 -21.18 -13.50
C ASN A 341 -34.11 -19.77 -13.41
N PRO A 342 -33.23 -19.35 -14.34
CA PRO A 342 -32.50 -18.09 -14.24
C PRO A 342 -33.14 -17.00 -15.11
N ASP A 343 -34.11 -16.25 -14.58
CA ASP A 343 -34.69 -15.10 -15.31
C ASP A 343 -35.06 -13.90 -14.41
N ASN A 344 -34.44 -13.75 -13.24
CA ASN A 344 -34.60 -12.54 -12.42
C ASN A 344 -33.37 -12.28 -11.54
N SER A 345 -32.41 -11.51 -12.04
CA SER A 345 -31.65 -10.53 -11.26
C SER A 345 -30.76 -9.70 -12.19
N ASP A 346 -30.92 -8.39 -12.10
CA ASP A 346 -30.11 -7.35 -12.71
C ASP A 346 -28.59 -7.56 -12.53
N ALA A 347 -27.84 -7.00 -13.47
CA ALA A 347 -26.38 -6.94 -13.56
C ALA A 347 -25.64 -7.08 -12.22
N VAL A 348 -24.98 -8.23 -12.02
CA VAL A 348 -23.90 -8.39 -11.04
C VAL A 348 -22.69 -8.96 -11.75
N SER A 349 -21.65 -8.14 -11.80
CA SER A 349 -20.30 -8.39 -12.29
C SER A 349 -19.67 -9.66 -11.71
N THR A 350 -18.86 -10.30 -12.53
CA THR A 350 -17.86 -11.33 -12.19
C THR A 350 -17.10 -11.02 -10.89
N PRO A 351 -16.86 -12.00 -9.99
CA PRO A 351 -15.99 -11.79 -8.85
C PRO A 351 -14.53 -11.84 -9.32
N LYS A 352 -14.00 -10.65 -9.64
CA LYS A 352 -12.57 -10.36 -9.56
C LYS A 352 -12.13 -10.75 -8.14
N GLN A 353 -10.98 -11.39 -7.97
CA GLN A 353 -10.23 -11.15 -6.73
C GLN A 353 -9.70 -9.72 -6.83
N ASP A 354 -10.58 -8.77 -6.56
CA ASP A 354 -10.16 -7.49 -6.04
C ASP A 354 -9.43 -7.82 -4.74
N THR A 355 -8.13 -7.52 -4.65
CA THR A 355 -7.63 -7.04 -3.37
C THR A 355 -8.51 -5.84 -3.06
N GLU A 356 -9.59 -6.07 -2.29
CA GLU A 356 -10.48 -5.02 -1.82
C GLU A 356 -9.64 -4.11 -0.95
N ILE A 357 -9.01 -3.13 -1.57
CA ILE A 357 -8.42 -2.02 -0.84
C ILE A 357 -9.59 -1.23 -0.25
N PRO A 358 -9.49 -0.80 1.01
CA PRO A 358 -10.58 -0.12 1.69
C PRO A 358 -11.02 1.13 0.92
N ASN A 359 -12.31 1.45 1.01
CA ASN A 359 -12.84 2.68 0.44
C ASN A 359 -12.35 3.92 1.20
N ASN A 360 -12.15 3.79 2.52
CA ASN A 360 -11.58 4.85 3.34
C ASN A 360 -10.07 4.99 3.06
N PRO A 361 -9.61 6.12 2.49
CA PRO A 361 -8.21 6.31 2.13
C PRO A 361 -7.26 6.33 3.35
N GLU A 362 -7.77 6.64 4.54
CA GLU A 362 -6.97 6.66 5.78
C GLU A 362 -6.46 5.27 6.18
N LEU A 363 -7.04 4.19 5.63
CA LEU A 363 -6.63 2.82 5.89
C LEU A 363 -5.62 2.27 4.86
N LEU A 364 -5.46 2.92 3.71
CA LEU A 364 -4.52 2.49 2.66
C LEU A 364 -3.08 2.27 3.15
N PRO A 365 -2.53 3.09 4.08
CA PRO A 365 -1.18 2.89 4.59
C PRO A 365 -0.94 1.56 5.33
N LEU A 366 -2.01 0.87 5.73
CA LEU A 366 -1.93 -0.43 6.40
C LEU A 366 -1.66 -1.59 5.41
N TYR A 367 -1.85 -1.36 4.12
CA TYR A 367 -1.76 -2.39 3.08
C TYR A 367 -0.44 -2.29 2.32
N ASN A 368 -0.12 -3.34 1.55
CA ASN A 368 1.05 -3.32 0.68
C ASN A 368 0.91 -2.17 -0.36
N PRO A 369 1.85 -1.21 -0.40
CA PRO A 369 1.69 -0.04 -1.25
C PRO A 369 1.75 -0.33 -2.76
N GLU A 370 2.38 -1.41 -3.21
CA GLU A 370 2.31 -1.84 -4.62
C GLU A 370 0.92 -2.31 -4.98
N ALA A 371 0.32 -3.17 -4.15
CA ALA A 371 -1.06 -3.62 -4.34
C ALA A 371 -2.03 -2.44 -4.31
N VAL A 372 -1.84 -1.49 -3.39
CA VAL A 372 -2.66 -0.27 -3.31
C VAL A 372 -2.50 0.59 -4.55
N THR A 373 -1.27 0.93 -4.96
CA THR A 373 -1.05 1.74 -6.17
C THR A 373 -1.69 1.08 -7.40
N GLN A 374 -1.57 -0.25 -7.55
CA GLN A 374 -2.20 -0.96 -8.67
C GLN A 374 -3.74 -0.91 -8.60
N ALA A 375 -4.32 -1.11 -7.42
CA ALA A 375 -5.76 -1.07 -7.24
C ALA A 375 -6.33 0.34 -7.44
N LEU A 376 -5.64 1.38 -6.95
CA LEU A 376 -6.01 2.77 -7.22
C LEU A 376 -5.92 3.09 -8.72
N ALA A 377 -4.88 2.60 -9.42
CA ALA A 377 -4.72 2.83 -10.86
C ALA A 377 -5.88 2.22 -11.66
N ARG A 378 -6.37 1.05 -11.24
CA ARG A 378 -7.59 0.44 -11.79
C ARG A 378 -8.84 1.25 -11.46
N ARG A 379 -8.98 1.71 -10.21
CA ARG A 379 -10.12 2.50 -9.70
C ARG A 379 -10.28 3.83 -10.46
N PHE A 380 -9.17 4.45 -10.87
CA PHE A 380 -9.15 5.76 -11.52
C PHE A 380 -8.81 5.71 -13.03
N ALA A 381 -8.97 4.56 -13.69
CA ALA A 381 -8.60 4.36 -15.09
C ALA A 381 -9.40 5.20 -16.11
N GLU A 382 -10.59 5.69 -15.77
CA GLU A 382 -11.44 6.48 -16.67
C GLU A 382 -11.52 7.97 -16.25
N SER A 383 -11.00 8.84 -17.12
CA SER A 383 -11.00 10.31 -17.04
C SER A 383 -10.32 10.94 -15.80
N MET A 384 -9.23 11.67 -16.04
CA MET A 384 -8.58 12.54 -15.07
C MET A 384 -9.01 13.99 -15.34
N PRO A 385 -9.90 14.61 -14.55
CA PRO A 385 -9.97 16.06 -14.51
C PRO A 385 -8.61 16.57 -14.02
N LYS A 386 -7.96 17.46 -14.78
CA LYS A 386 -6.77 18.16 -14.27
C LYS A 386 -7.22 19.01 -13.08
N GLY A 387 -6.58 18.82 -11.93
CA GLY A 387 -6.80 19.69 -10.78
C GLY A 387 -6.35 21.12 -11.11
N ASP A 388 -7.04 22.12 -10.55
CA ASP A 388 -6.68 23.53 -10.74
C ASP A 388 -5.36 23.92 -10.04
N LYS A 389 -4.86 23.07 -9.13
CA LYS A 389 -3.62 23.28 -8.39
C LYS A 389 -2.50 22.35 -8.85
N LYS A 390 -1.25 22.79 -8.70
CA LYS A 390 -0.06 22.06 -9.16
C LYS A 390 0.88 21.69 -8.04
N ILE A 391 1.52 20.53 -8.13
CA ILE A 391 2.73 20.20 -7.39
C ILE A 391 3.89 20.26 -8.38
N VAL A 392 4.80 21.23 -8.21
CA VAL A 392 5.96 21.38 -9.09
C VAL A 392 7.20 20.84 -8.39
N ILE A 393 7.90 19.91 -9.03
CA ILE A 393 9.04 19.20 -8.44
C ILE A 393 10.31 19.55 -9.19
N ALA A 394 11.28 20.12 -8.48
CA ALA A 394 12.63 20.32 -8.99
C ALA A 394 13.59 19.43 -8.20
N ALA A 395 14.56 18.83 -8.90
CA ALA A 395 15.46 17.85 -8.31
C ALA A 395 16.86 17.90 -8.93
N THR A 396 17.87 17.47 -8.18
CA THR A 396 19.24 17.27 -8.71
C THR A 396 19.36 16.01 -9.58
N PHE A 397 18.33 15.15 -9.57
CA PHE A 397 18.23 13.92 -10.33
C PHE A 397 16.90 13.84 -11.10
N THR A 398 16.75 12.87 -12.00
CA THR A 398 15.50 12.64 -12.75
C THR A 398 14.41 12.11 -11.82
N ALA A 399 13.42 12.95 -11.51
CA ALA A 399 12.33 12.67 -10.55
C ALA A 399 11.01 12.24 -11.20
N GLN A 400 10.87 12.38 -12.53
CA GLN A 400 9.65 12.15 -13.31
C GLN A 400 8.90 10.83 -12.99
N PRO A 401 9.58 9.68 -12.76
CA PRO A 401 8.90 8.42 -12.47
C PRO A 401 7.99 8.44 -11.23
N LEU A 402 8.19 9.35 -10.28
CA LEU A 402 7.36 9.42 -9.07
C LEU A 402 5.97 10.06 -9.32
N GLY A 403 5.82 10.85 -10.38
CA GLY A 403 4.66 11.72 -10.57
C GLY A 403 3.33 10.98 -10.59
N SER A 404 3.28 9.85 -11.31
CA SER A 404 2.06 9.03 -11.42
C SER A 404 1.60 8.47 -10.07
N THR A 405 2.53 8.07 -9.21
CA THR A 405 2.19 7.57 -7.87
C THR A 405 1.67 8.69 -6.99
N LEU A 406 2.32 9.86 -7.02
CA LEU A 406 1.90 11.03 -6.25
C LEU A 406 0.48 11.49 -6.62
N GLU A 407 0.19 11.64 -7.92
CA GLU A 407 -1.13 12.05 -8.40
C GLU A 407 -2.22 11.07 -7.96
N LEU A 408 -1.94 9.77 -8.13
CA LEU A 408 -2.88 8.71 -7.85
C LEU A 408 -3.22 8.63 -6.35
N TRP A 409 -2.20 8.70 -5.49
CA TRP A 409 -2.39 8.65 -4.05
C TRP A 409 -3.04 9.93 -3.52
N CYS A 410 -2.64 11.12 -3.98
CA CYS A 410 -3.34 12.37 -3.62
C CYS A 410 -4.83 12.33 -3.99
N LYS A 411 -5.16 11.81 -5.18
CA LYS A 411 -6.55 11.64 -5.63
C LYS A 411 -7.35 10.70 -4.73
N ALA A 412 -6.74 9.64 -4.19
CA ALA A 412 -7.40 8.75 -3.24
C ALA A 412 -7.87 9.49 -1.97
N PHE A 413 -7.14 10.52 -1.54
CA PHE A 413 -7.52 11.39 -0.43
C PHE A 413 -8.46 12.55 -0.85
N GLY A 414 -8.97 12.55 -2.08
CA GLY A 414 -9.82 13.64 -2.60
C GLY A 414 -9.05 14.92 -2.91
N ILE A 415 -7.71 14.85 -3.03
CA ILE A 415 -6.85 15.99 -3.29
C ILE A 415 -6.45 15.99 -4.77
N SER A 416 -7.02 16.90 -5.56
CA SER A 416 -6.74 16.99 -7.00
C SER A 416 -5.59 17.95 -7.31
N PHE A 417 -4.42 17.38 -7.59
CA PHE A 417 -3.25 18.10 -8.10
C PHE A 417 -2.81 17.53 -9.45
N SER A 418 -2.27 18.38 -10.32
CA SER A 418 -1.40 17.94 -11.43
C SER A 418 0.07 18.06 -11.03
N VAL A 419 0.89 17.09 -11.41
CA VAL A 419 2.33 17.13 -11.14
C VAL A 419 3.09 17.66 -12.34
N GLU A 420 3.92 18.67 -12.11
CA GLU A 420 4.85 19.23 -13.09
C GLU A 420 6.29 19.14 -12.57
N PHE A 421 7.26 19.18 -13.48
CA PHE A 421 8.67 19.06 -13.13
C PHE A 421 9.44 20.28 -13.63
N GLY A 422 10.34 20.78 -12.79
CA GLY A 422 11.33 21.78 -13.18
C GLY A 422 12.41 21.19 -14.08
N GLU A 423 13.22 22.06 -14.66
CA GLU A 423 14.37 21.67 -15.48
C GLU A 423 15.40 20.89 -14.64
N PHE A 424 16.03 19.89 -15.28
CA PHE A 424 16.96 18.98 -14.61
C PHE A 424 18.17 19.73 -14.05
N ASN A 425 18.48 19.50 -12.77
CA ASN A 425 19.67 20.02 -12.08
C ASN A 425 19.83 21.55 -12.16
N GLN A 426 18.70 22.28 -12.07
CA GLN A 426 18.65 23.75 -12.04
C GLN A 426 17.93 24.25 -10.78
N LEU A 427 18.20 23.66 -9.62
CA LEU A 427 17.49 23.98 -8.37
C LEU A 427 17.61 25.46 -7.98
N GLU A 428 18.83 26.00 -7.95
CA GLU A 428 19.09 27.38 -7.57
C GLU A 428 18.45 28.36 -8.56
N GLN A 429 18.54 28.08 -9.86
CA GLN A 429 17.89 28.88 -10.88
C GLN A 429 16.35 28.81 -10.75
N THR A 430 15.79 27.64 -10.44
CA THR A 430 14.35 27.46 -10.26
C THR A 430 13.85 28.18 -9.01
N LEU A 431 14.64 28.21 -7.93
CA LEU A 431 14.31 28.93 -6.70
C LEU A 431 14.43 30.45 -6.87
N LEU A 432 15.46 30.95 -7.56
CA LEU A 432 15.81 32.37 -7.56
C LEU A 432 15.31 33.16 -8.77
N SER A 433 15.01 32.50 -9.90
CA SER A 433 14.63 33.22 -11.13
C SER A 433 13.19 33.73 -11.08
N PRO A 434 12.92 35.02 -11.40
CA PRO A 434 11.56 35.58 -11.39
C PRO A 434 10.57 34.91 -12.35
N GLU A 435 11.08 34.31 -13.43
CA GLU A 435 10.29 33.62 -14.46
C GLU A 435 10.18 32.11 -14.23
N SER A 436 10.59 31.61 -13.05
CA SER A 436 10.62 30.17 -12.81
C SER A 436 9.22 29.54 -12.64
N VAL A 437 9.17 28.22 -12.84
CA VAL A 437 7.98 27.41 -12.57
C VAL A 437 7.56 27.43 -11.09
N PHE A 438 8.49 27.70 -10.17
CA PHE A 438 8.18 27.85 -8.74
C PHE A 438 7.54 29.20 -8.41
N ILE A 439 8.03 30.29 -9.01
CA ILE A 439 7.48 31.64 -8.77
C ILE A 439 6.09 31.79 -9.39
N SER A 440 5.86 31.15 -10.55
CA SER A 440 4.55 31.14 -11.20
C SER A 440 3.51 30.24 -10.50
N ASN A 441 3.94 29.24 -9.73
CA ASN A 441 3.06 28.33 -9.01
C ASN A 441 2.68 28.83 -7.61
N GLN A 442 1.91 29.92 -7.54
CA GLN A 442 1.55 30.55 -6.24
C GLN A 442 0.38 29.87 -5.51
N ASN A 443 -0.44 29.09 -6.23
CA ASN A 443 -1.62 28.43 -5.67
C ASN A 443 -1.42 26.91 -5.43
N GLY A 444 -0.19 26.42 -5.62
CA GLY A 444 0.19 25.01 -5.54
C GLY A 444 1.21 24.72 -4.44
N LEU A 445 1.92 23.61 -4.58
CA LEU A 445 3.10 23.27 -3.75
C LEU A 445 4.34 23.17 -4.64
N ASN A 446 5.48 23.58 -4.10
CA ASN A 446 6.77 23.44 -4.76
C ASN A 446 7.64 22.48 -3.95
N VAL A 447 8.41 21.62 -4.63
CA VAL A 447 9.16 20.54 -4.00
C VAL A 447 10.59 20.54 -4.49
N VAL A 448 11.55 20.56 -3.56
CA VAL A 448 12.98 20.43 -3.81
C VAL A 448 13.44 19.06 -3.35
N LEU A 449 13.99 18.27 -4.28
CA LEU A 449 14.58 16.97 -3.99
C LEU A 449 16.09 16.99 -4.27
N THR A 450 16.87 16.59 -3.29
CA THR A 450 18.34 16.64 -3.38
C THR A 450 18.94 15.32 -2.91
N ARG A 451 20.05 14.91 -3.55
CA ARG A 451 20.85 13.76 -3.10
C ARG A 451 22.29 14.20 -2.79
N PRO A 452 22.96 13.57 -1.82
CA PRO A 452 24.29 14.00 -1.38
C PRO A 452 25.36 13.88 -2.47
N GLU A 453 25.22 12.93 -3.41
CA GLU A 453 26.21 12.70 -4.46
C GLU A 453 26.35 13.87 -5.44
N ASP A 454 25.31 14.68 -5.61
CA ASP A 454 25.34 15.85 -6.51
C ASP A 454 25.94 17.09 -5.83
N LEU A 455 25.92 17.11 -4.49
CA LEU A 455 26.51 18.19 -3.69
C LEU A 455 28.02 18.03 -3.54
N ILE A 456 28.50 16.77 -3.44
CA ILE A 456 29.92 16.46 -3.27
C ILE A 456 30.62 16.41 -4.63
N SER A 457 31.77 17.08 -4.78
CA SER A 457 32.55 17.06 -6.01
C SER A 457 34.04 17.22 -5.77
N ASP A 458 34.86 17.04 -6.83
CA ASP A 458 36.33 17.10 -6.74
C ASP A 458 36.86 18.43 -6.17
N GLY A 459 36.12 19.53 -6.31
CA GLY A 459 36.44 20.86 -5.74
C GLY A 459 35.76 21.19 -4.40
N ASP A 460 34.84 20.35 -3.94
CA ASP A 460 34.10 20.48 -2.68
C ASP A 460 33.96 19.08 -2.06
N GLN A 461 35.06 18.59 -1.49
CA GLN A 461 35.18 17.19 -1.04
C GLN A 461 34.22 16.83 0.08
N ASP A 462 33.72 17.83 0.82
CA ASP A 462 32.74 17.64 1.88
C ASP A 462 31.31 18.06 1.45
N GLY A 463 31.15 18.62 0.24
CA GLY A 463 29.87 19.07 -0.34
C GLY A 463 29.24 20.30 0.34
N MET A 464 29.94 20.89 1.31
CA MET A 464 29.40 21.91 2.21
C MET A 464 29.22 23.26 1.51
N ILE A 465 30.07 23.59 0.52
CA ILE A 465 29.99 24.88 -0.19
C ILE A 465 28.73 24.90 -1.04
N ARG A 466 28.51 23.85 -1.84
CA ARG A 466 27.30 23.75 -2.68
C ARG A 466 26.05 23.61 -1.83
N ALA A 467 26.11 22.80 -0.78
CA ALA A 467 24.98 22.63 0.12
C ALA A 467 24.58 23.95 0.80
N SER A 468 25.56 24.76 1.24
CA SER A 468 25.32 26.09 1.80
C SER A 468 24.66 27.01 0.78
N GLN A 469 25.16 27.06 -0.46
CA GLN A 469 24.57 27.90 -1.52
C GLN A 469 23.12 27.53 -1.83
N LEU A 470 22.83 26.22 -1.89
CA LEU A 470 21.47 25.75 -2.11
C LEU A 470 20.55 26.06 -0.92
N LEU A 471 21.05 25.92 0.32
CA LEU A 471 20.30 26.28 1.52
C LEU A 471 20.01 27.78 1.59
N ASP A 472 20.95 28.64 1.18
CA ASP A 472 20.72 30.09 1.08
C ASP A 472 19.62 30.41 0.06
N ALA A 473 19.61 29.71 -1.09
CA ALA A 473 18.56 29.86 -2.10
C ALA A 473 17.19 29.37 -1.59
N ILE A 474 17.16 28.24 -0.87
CA ILE A 474 15.95 27.71 -0.23
C ILE A 474 15.41 28.69 0.81
N SER A 475 16.28 29.22 1.68
CA SER A 475 15.93 30.19 2.71
C SER A 475 15.33 31.46 2.09
N SER A 476 16.00 32.03 1.09
CA SER A 476 15.54 33.23 0.40
C SER A 476 14.17 33.03 -0.29
N TYR A 477 13.93 31.84 -0.84
CA TYR A 477 12.62 31.49 -1.39
C TYR A 477 11.55 31.36 -0.30
N ALA A 478 11.86 30.64 0.78
CA ALA A 478 10.93 30.35 1.88
C ALA A 478 10.50 31.61 2.65
N GLU A 479 11.34 32.65 2.72
CA GLU A 479 11.00 33.95 3.30
C GLU A 479 9.85 34.65 2.55
N ASN A 480 9.75 34.44 1.24
CA ASN A 480 8.84 35.20 0.37
C ASN A 480 7.67 34.38 -0.16
N GLN A 481 7.75 33.05 -0.13
CA GLN A 481 6.78 32.13 -0.73
C GLN A 481 6.44 30.99 0.22
N LYS A 482 5.17 30.59 0.26
CA LYS A 482 4.68 29.54 1.17
C LYS A 482 4.59 28.18 0.48
N GLY A 483 4.65 27.12 1.29
CA GLY A 483 4.33 25.77 0.82
C GLY A 483 5.48 25.08 0.08
N LEU A 484 6.73 25.42 0.42
CA LEU A 484 7.91 24.73 -0.08
C LEU A 484 8.13 23.43 0.71
N ILE A 485 8.20 22.30 0.01
CA ILE A 485 8.62 21.01 0.55
C ILE A 485 10.10 20.81 0.18
N VAL A 486 10.94 20.48 1.15
CA VAL A 486 12.37 20.23 0.93
C VAL A 486 12.72 18.85 1.48
N SER A 487 13.37 18.00 0.70
CA SER A 487 13.84 16.72 1.20
C SER A 487 15.06 16.86 2.10
N ASN A 488 15.13 16.05 3.16
CA ASN A 488 16.42 15.73 3.76
C ASN A 488 17.27 14.88 2.78
N LEU A 489 18.57 14.76 3.06
CA LEU A 489 19.48 14.04 2.18
C LEU A 489 19.44 12.52 2.46
N PRO A 490 19.15 11.68 1.44
CA PRO A 490 19.21 10.24 1.61
C PRO A 490 20.65 9.72 1.72
N PRO A 491 20.85 8.46 2.17
CA PRO A 491 22.15 7.82 2.04
C PRO A 491 22.58 7.79 0.57
N ALA A 492 23.88 7.96 0.31
CA ALA A 492 24.40 7.79 -1.05
C ALA A 492 24.16 6.34 -1.54
N VAL A 493 23.60 6.22 -2.74
CA VAL A 493 23.24 4.94 -3.38
C VAL A 493 23.97 4.72 -4.70
N SER A 494 24.52 5.78 -5.33
CA SER A 494 25.13 5.65 -6.65
C SER A 494 26.39 4.77 -6.61
N PRO A 495 26.50 3.75 -7.49
CA PRO A 495 27.73 2.97 -7.62
C PRO A 495 28.86 3.75 -8.30
N PHE A 496 28.54 4.90 -8.92
CA PHE A 496 29.52 5.79 -9.56
C PHE A 496 30.08 6.85 -8.61
N PHE A 497 29.60 6.88 -7.36
CA PHE A 497 30.05 7.83 -6.37
C PHE A 497 31.42 7.45 -5.80
N HIS A 498 32.38 8.39 -5.84
CA HIS A 498 33.76 8.18 -5.38
C HIS A 498 34.07 8.84 -4.02
N GLY A 499 33.11 9.55 -3.41
CA GLY A 499 33.29 10.19 -2.11
C GLY A 499 33.25 9.21 -0.93
N LYS A 500 33.69 9.64 0.25
CA LYS A 500 33.71 8.79 1.45
C LYS A 500 32.35 8.80 2.14
N HIS A 501 31.86 7.63 2.55
CA HIS A 501 30.60 7.52 3.30
C HIS A 501 30.54 8.41 4.56
N GLN A 502 31.65 8.55 5.29
CA GLN A 502 31.70 9.42 6.47
C GLN A 502 31.45 10.90 6.12
N GLN A 503 31.84 11.37 4.94
CA GLN A 503 31.57 12.74 4.48
C GLN A 503 30.09 12.91 4.19
N VAL A 504 29.48 11.93 3.52
CA VAL A 504 28.03 11.90 3.26
C VAL A 504 27.24 11.98 4.57
N GLU A 505 27.58 11.17 5.58
CA GLU A 505 26.85 11.20 6.86
C GLU A 505 26.98 12.54 7.59
N LYS A 506 28.16 13.18 7.55
CA LYS A 506 28.35 14.54 8.11
C LYS A 506 27.49 15.57 7.38
N LEU A 507 27.48 15.51 6.04
CA LEU A 507 26.68 16.42 5.22
C LEU A 507 25.19 16.23 5.46
N ARG A 508 24.71 14.98 5.53
CA ARG A 508 23.31 14.64 5.83
C ARG A 508 22.88 15.19 7.18
N PHE A 509 23.68 14.97 8.23
CA PHE A 509 23.39 15.48 9.56
C PHE A 509 23.34 17.01 9.59
N TRP A 510 24.35 17.66 9.01
CA TRP A 510 24.41 19.11 8.94
C TRP A 510 23.24 19.71 8.15
N TRP A 511 22.89 19.13 6.99
CA TRP A 511 21.77 19.56 6.16
C TRP A 511 20.45 19.50 6.93
N GLN A 512 20.19 18.39 7.62
CA GLN A 512 19.01 18.23 8.47
C GLN A 512 18.93 19.33 9.54
N GLU A 513 20.04 19.61 10.22
CA GLU A 513 20.11 20.65 11.26
C GLU A 513 19.83 22.07 10.71
N GLN A 514 20.21 22.34 9.46
CA GLN A 514 19.88 23.62 8.81
C GLN A 514 18.41 23.69 8.42
N LEU A 515 17.84 22.63 7.84
CA LEU A 515 16.41 22.60 7.48
C LEU A 515 15.51 22.77 8.70
N GLU A 516 15.84 22.15 9.84
CA GLU A 516 15.06 22.27 11.08
C GLU A 516 15.02 23.69 11.66
N LYS A 517 15.98 24.54 11.31
CA LYS A 517 16.02 25.95 11.72
C LYS A 517 15.25 26.87 10.78
N MET A 518 14.87 26.39 9.59
CA MET A 518 14.18 27.21 8.59
C MET A 518 12.67 27.24 8.86
N GLU A 519 12.11 28.43 8.89
CA GLU A 519 10.67 28.63 8.91
C GLU A 519 10.08 28.62 7.48
N GLY A 520 8.79 28.32 7.35
CA GLY A 520 8.09 28.38 6.07
C GLY A 520 8.28 27.17 5.13
N ILE A 521 9.06 26.17 5.53
CA ILE A 521 9.25 24.92 4.78
C ILE A 521 8.59 23.70 5.46
N HIS A 522 8.34 22.66 4.66
CA HIS A 522 7.98 21.33 5.11
C HIS A 522 9.08 20.34 4.77
N ILE A 523 9.56 19.55 5.74
CA ILE A 523 10.65 18.60 5.51
C ILE A 523 10.09 17.25 5.05
N LEU A 524 10.56 16.76 3.91
CA LEU A 524 10.32 15.40 3.41
C LEU A 524 11.44 14.47 3.82
N ASP A 525 11.11 13.41 4.54
CA ASP A 525 12.07 12.40 4.99
C ASP A 525 12.41 11.40 3.87
N PHE A 526 13.16 11.86 2.89
CA PHE A 526 13.65 11.05 1.79
C PHE A 526 14.69 10.02 2.26
N ALA A 527 15.47 10.36 3.29
CA ALA A 527 16.39 9.44 3.93
C ALA A 527 15.72 8.16 4.38
N ARG A 528 14.62 8.28 5.13
CA ARG A 528 13.86 7.13 5.60
C ARG A 528 13.32 6.26 4.46
N VAL A 529 12.86 6.87 3.36
CA VAL A 529 12.38 6.11 2.18
C VAL A 529 13.48 5.19 1.65
N VAL A 530 14.70 5.71 1.49
CA VAL A 530 15.84 4.93 0.98
C VAL A 530 16.34 3.91 2.01
N GLU A 531 16.31 4.25 3.30
CA GLU A 531 16.72 3.36 4.39
C GLU A 531 15.77 2.18 4.58
N GLU A 532 14.45 2.39 4.48
CA GLU A 532 13.44 1.31 4.54
C GLU A 532 13.54 0.35 3.35
N VAL A 533 13.84 0.86 2.15
CA VAL A 533 14.10 0.02 0.97
C VAL A 533 15.45 -0.70 1.07
N GLY A 534 16.42 -0.04 1.71
CA GLY A 534 17.81 -0.47 1.81
C GLY A 534 18.64 -0.03 0.61
N ARG A 535 19.87 0.46 0.88
CA ARG A 535 20.79 1.04 -0.13
C ARG A 535 20.97 0.17 -1.38
N GLN A 536 21.10 -1.16 -1.22
CA GLN A 536 21.31 -2.08 -2.33
C GLN A 536 20.09 -2.22 -3.26
N ASN A 537 18.88 -2.18 -2.70
CA ASN A 537 17.64 -2.27 -3.48
C ASN A 537 17.20 -0.89 -3.99
N ALA A 538 17.74 0.18 -3.41
CA ALA A 538 17.42 1.54 -3.77
C ALA A 538 18.10 2.02 -5.06
N GLN A 539 19.25 1.47 -5.43
CA GLN A 539 20.02 1.88 -6.62
C GLN A 539 19.47 1.30 -7.93
N ASP A 540 19.57 2.06 -9.02
CA ASP A 540 19.45 1.58 -10.40
C ASP A 540 20.62 2.11 -11.24
N ALA A 541 21.71 1.36 -11.28
CA ALA A 541 22.95 1.76 -11.96
C ALA A 541 22.75 1.95 -13.48
N SER A 542 21.89 1.13 -14.09
CA SER A 542 21.64 1.17 -15.52
C SER A 542 20.85 2.43 -15.90
N PHE A 543 19.79 2.73 -15.14
CA PHE A 543 18.96 3.89 -15.41
C PHE A 543 19.64 5.20 -14.97
N GLU A 544 20.53 5.16 -13.96
CA GLU A 544 21.40 6.29 -13.62
C GLU A 544 22.31 6.68 -14.79
N ALA A 545 22.96 5.69 -15.40
CA ALA A 545 23.90 5.92 -16.50
C ALA A 545 23.22 6.47 -17.76
N ILE A 546 21.99 6.03 -18.03
CA ILE A 546 21.23 6.41 -19.24
C ILE A 546 20.50 7.74 -19.05
N ALA A 547 19.83 7.91 -17.91
CA ALA A 547 18.81 8.95 -17.72
C ALA A 547 19.03 9.80 -16.46
N ARG A 548 20.17 9.68 -15.76
CA ARG A 548 20.41 10.37 -14.48
C ARG A 548 19.31 10.12 -13.45
N ALA A 549 18.73 8.93 -13.50
CA ALA A 549 17.67 8.43 -12.63
C ALA A 549 18.26 7.35 -11.72
N PRO A 550 18.80 7.70 -10.54
CA PRO A 550 19.65 6.81 -9.75
C PRO A 550 18.90 5.80 -8.90
N TYR A 551 17.59 5.96 -8.78
CA TYR A 551 16.77 5.19 -7.86
C TYR A 551 15.97 4.11 -8.58
N SER A 552 15.74 2.99 -7.91
CA SER A 552 14.86 1.93 -8.41
C SER A 552 13.38 2.36 -8.39
N GLN A 553 12.55 1.65 -9.15
CA GLN A 553 11.10 1.96 -9.24
C GLN A 553 10.40 1.96 -7.88
N ILE A 554 10.81 1.06 -6.96
CA ILE A 554 10.23 0.99 -5.62
C ILE A 554 10.52 2.26 -4.82
N VAL A 555 11.71 2.87 -4.95
CA VAL A 555 12.03 4.14 -4.29
C VAL A 555 11.18 5.27 -4.84
N TYR A 556 11.02 5.38 -6.17
CA TYR A 556 10.16 6.42 -6.76
C TYR A 556 8.71 6.31 -6.30
N GLN A 557 8.18 5.09 -6.23
CA GLN A 557 6.84 4.85 -5.71
C GLN A 557 6.74 5.24 -4.23
N ARG A 558 7.66 4.76 -3.38
CA ARG A 558 7.68 5.05 -1.94
C ARG A 558 7.87 6.53 -1.66
N LEU A 559 8.66 7.24 -2.47
CA LEU A 559 8.84 8.68 -2.39
C LEU A 559 7.57 9.43 -2.75
N GLY A 560 6.86 9.02 -3.81
CA GLY A 560 5.54 9.56 -4.14
C GLY A 560 4.54 9.40 -2.99
N ILE A 561 4.50 8.22 -2.37
CA ILE A 561 3.64 7.90 -1.22
C ILE A 561 4.02 8.75 0.01
N ALA A 562 5.31 8.85 0.34
CA ALA A 562 5.80 9.65 1.45
C ALA A 562 5.46 11.14 1.27
N MET A 563 5.54 11.64 0.05
CA MET A 563 5.11 13.00 -0.28
C MET A 563 3.59 13.16 -0.18
N THR A 564 2.78 12.17 -0.61
CA THR A 564 1.33 12.21 -0.37
C THR A 564 0.99 12.34 1.11
N ARG A 565 1.71 11.63 2.01
CA ARG A 565 1.52 11.76 3.46
C ARG A 565 1.69 13.21 3.94
N LEU A 566 2.72 13.91 3.47
CA LEU A 566 2.89 15.34 3.77
C LEU A 566 1.77 16.19 3.18
N VAL A 567 1.42 15.99 1.92
CA VAL A 567 0.33 16.71 1.25
C VAL A 567 -0.98 16.52 2.01
N ARG A 568 -1.28 15.31 2.47
CA ARG A 568 -2.43 15.00 3.34
C ARG A 568 -2.38 15.82 4.63
N GLY A 569 -1.23 15.85 5.32
CA GLY A 569 -1.05 16.62 6.56
C GLY A 569 -1.18 18.14 6.38
N ILE A 570 -0.91 18.66 5.18
CA ILE A 570 -1.05 20.07 4.83
C ILE A 570 -2.52 20.43 4.53
N PHE A 571 -3.23 19.60 3.75
CA PHE A 571 -4.55 19.95 3.23
C PHE A 571 -5.74 19.36 4.00
N LEU A 572 -5.55 18.24 4.70
CA LEU A 572 -6.63 17.55 5.41
C LEU A 572 -6.46 17.67 6.93
N PRO A 573 -7.57 17.81 7.67
CA PRO A 573 -7.52 17.88 9.13
C PRO A 573 -7.07 16.54 9.72
N ALA A 574 -6.26 16.60 10.79
CA ALA A 574 -5.98 15.43 11.62
C ALA A 574 -7.25 14.98 12.38
N LYS A 575 -7.38 13.66 12.56
CA LYS A 575 -8.34 13.06 13.49
C LYS A 575 -7.97 13.47 14.92
N LYS A 576 -8.98 13.58 15.78
CA LYS A 576 -8.84 14.19 17.11
C LYS A 576 -9.04 13.20 18.23
N VAL A 577 -9.72 12.08 17.97
CA VAL A 577 -10.11 11.10 18.98
C VAL A 577 -9.68 9.72 18.53
N LEU A 578 -9.07 8.98 19.46
CA LEU A 578 -8.81 7.56 19.34
C LEU A 578 -9.68 6.84 20.38
N ALA A 579 -10.69 6.13 19.90
CA ALA A 579 -11.59 5.30 20.69
C ALA A 579 -11.06 3.87 20.75
N LEU A 580 -10.94 3.36 21.98
CA LEU A 580 -10.25 2.12 22.31
C LEU A 580 -11.25 1.14 22.91
N ASP A 581 -11.20 -0.11 22.47
CA ASP A 581 -11.66 -1.22 23.31
C ASP A 581 -10.70 -1.45 24.49
N CYS A 582 -11.13 -2.22 25.49
CA CYS A 582 -10.31 -2.60 26.63
C CYS A 582 -9.73 -4.01 26.46
N ASP A 583 -10.57 -5.03 26.58
CA ASP A 583 -10.15 -6.42 26.41
C ASP A 583 -9.60 -6.65 24.99
N GLY A 584 -8.50 -7.38 24.87
CA GLY A 584 -7.83 -7.61 23.59
C GLY A 584 -7.08 -6.40 23.01
N ILE A 585 -7.24 -5.19 23.56
CA ILE A 585 -6.63 -3.95 23.06
C ILE A 585 -5.67 -3.30 24.06
N LEU A 586 -6.13 -3.01 25.28
CA LEU A 586 -5.30 -2.42 26.33
C LEU A 586 -4.53 -3.46 27.14
N TRP A 587 -5.06 -4.68 27.18
CA TRP A 587 -4.44 -5.87 27.76
C TRP A 587 -4.94 -7.10 27.02
N GLY A 588 -4.23 -8.22 27.13
CA GLY A 588 -4.71 -9.49 26.56
C GLY A 588 -5.62 -10.24 27.53
N GLY A 589 -6.59 -10.98 27.00
CA GLY A 589 -7.59 -11.69 27.80
C GLY A 589 -8.86 -10.86 28.05
N VAL A 590 -9.76 -11.42 28.84
CA VAL A 590 -11.07 -10.84 29.18
C VAL A 590 -11.13 -10.62 30.68
N VAL A 591 -11.11 -9.36 31.13
CA VAL A 591 -11.01 -9.05 32.58
C VAL A 591 -12.12 -9.68 33.41
N GLY A 592 -13.34 -9.75 32.88
CA GLY A 592 -14.49 -10.34 33.58
C GLY A 592 -14.39 -11.86 33.77
N GLU A 593 -13.56 -12.55 32.98
CA GLU A 593 -13.35 -14.00 33.04
C GLU A 593 -12.03 -14.35 33.74
N ASP A 594 -10.96 -13.67 33.36
CA ASP A 594 -9.59 -13.95 33.80
C ASP A 594 -9.24 -13.26 35.13
N GLY A 595 -9.95 -12.18 35.48
CA GLY A 595 -9.65 -11.32 36.60
C GLY A 595 -8.38 -10.48 36.39
N ILE A 596 -8.13 -9.55 37.32
CA ILE A 596 -7.00 -8.60 37.22
C ILE A 596 -5.62 -9.28 37.17
N ASP A 597 -5.45 -10.41 37.86
CA ASP A 597 -4.19 -11.16 37.87
C ASP A 597 -3.99 -12.05 36.64
N GLY A 598 -5.07 -12.32 35.88
CA GLY A 598 -5.08 -13.23 34.73
C GLY A 598 -4.88 -12.55 33.38
N ILE A 599 -5.13 -11.23 33.29
CA ILE A 599 -4.94 -10.48 32.05
C ILE A 599 -3.46 -10.35 31.68
N ALA A 600 -3.17 -10.42 30.38
CA ALA A 600 -1.81 -10.28 29.86
C ALA A 600 -1.41 -8.80 29.76
N LEU A 601 -0.84 -8.28 30.84
CA LEU A 601 -0.24 -6.96 30.88
C LEU A 601 1.02 -7.00 31.76
N SER A 602 2.20 -6.95 31.15
CA SER A 602 3.46 -7.12 31.88
C SER A 602 4.66 -6.59 31.09
N ASN A 603 5.86 -6.72 31.67
CA ASN A 603 7.12 -6.40 30.97
C ASN A 603 7.60 -7.50 30.02
N ASP A 604 6.97 -8.69 30.06
CA ASP A 604 7.35 -9.88 29.31
C ASP A 604 6.29 -10.25 28.26
N HIS A 605 6.68 -11.02 27.24
CA HIS A 605 5.74 -11.47 26.20
C HIS A 605 4.73 -12.48 26.77
N PRO A 606 3.42 -12.38 26.47
CA PRO A 606 2.79 -11.46 25.51
C PRO A 606 2.37 -10.07 26.07
N GLY A 607 2.33 -9.90 27.39
CA GLY A 607 1.88 -8.65 28.05
C GLY A 607 2.65 -7.39 27.65
N ARG A 608 3.94 -7.54 27.30
CA ARG A 608 4.81 -6.44 26.84
C ARG A 608 4.25 -5.71 25.63
N SER A 609 3.59 -6.42 24.72
CA SER A 609 3.04 -5.82 23.50
C SER A 609 1.94 -4.81 23.82
N PHE A 610 1.07 -5.13 24.79
CA PHE A 610 0.01 -4.23 25.26
C PHE A 610 0.58 -3.04 26.03
N ARG A 611 1.59 -3.27 26.87
CA ARG A 611 2.31 -2.19 27.58
C ARG A 611 2.94 -1.19 26.61
N LEU A 612 3.65 -1.67 25.58
CA LEU A 612 4.23 -0.81 24.52
C LEU A 612 3.16 -0.08 23.71
N PHE A 613 2.00 -0.72 23.49
CA PHE A 613 0.87 -0.07 22.84
C PHE A 613 0.34 1.09 23.69
N GLN A 614 0.15 0.91 25.00
CA GLN A 614 -0.25 1.97 25.92
C GLN A 614 0.75 3.14 25.95
N GLU A 615 2.06 2.87 25.90
CA GLU A 615 3.09 3.92 25.79
C GLU A 615 2.92 4.76 24.51
N MET A 616 2.63 4.12 23.37
CA MET A 616 2.33 4.81 22.11
C MET A 616 1.03 5.64 22.19
N LEU A 617 0.01 5.16 22.92
CA LEU A 617 -1.23 5.91 23.16
C LEU A 617 -0.95 7.21 23.95
N LEU A 618 -0.09 7.15 24.96
CA LEU A 618 0.36 8.36 25.68
C LEU A 618 1.10 9.34 24.77
N ASP A 619 1.89 8.85 23.82
CA ASP A 619 2.57 9.73 22.85
C ASP A 619 1.60 10.36 21.85
N LEU A 620 0.48 9.71 21.51
CA LEU A 620 -0.63 10.35 20.80
C LEU A 620 -1.33 11.39 21.67
N LYS A 621 -1.57 11.09 22.96
CA LYS A 621 -2.14 12.05 23.90
C LYS A 621 -1.31 13.32 24.02
N LYS A 622 0.02 13.19 24.14
CA LYS A 622 0.97 14.33 24.18
C LYS A 622 0.91 15.20 22.91
N ARG A 623 0.49 14.62 21.78
CA ARG A 623 0.26 15.32 20.51
C ARG A 623 -1.15 15.95 20.41
N GLY A 624 -1.98 15.81 21.44
CA GLY A 624 -3.31 16.41 21.55
C GLY A 624 -4.46 15.55 21.01
N ILE A 625 -4.23 14.25 20.82
CA ILE A 625 -5.27 13.27 20.51
C ILE A 625 -5.98 12.87 21.81
N LEU A 626 -7.31 12.90 21.80
CA LEU A 626 -8.12 12.46 22.93
C LEU A 626 -8.24 10.93 22.91
N LEU A 627 -7.97 10.30 24.04
CA LEU A 627 -8.20 8.87 24.23
C LEU A 627 -9.58 8.69 24.86
N VAL A 628 -10.42 7.85 24.28
CA VAL A 628 -11.73 7.50 24.85
C VAL A 628 -11.89 5.98 24.90
N ILE A 629 -12.68 5.50 25.84
CA ILE A 629 -13.00 4.06 25.96
C ILE A 629 -14.40 3.81 25.41
N ALA A 630 -14.53 2.84 24.52
CA ALA A 630 -15.81 2.32 24.02
C ALA A 630 -15.75 0.79 24.06
N SER A 631 -16.14 0.23 25.21
CA SER A 631 -15.87 -1.16 25.53
C SER A 631 -17.08 -1.88 26.15
N LYS A 632 -17.19 -3.18 25.92
CA LYS A 632 -18.27 -4.04 26.40
C LYS A 632 -17.83 -4.81 27.63
N ASN A 633 -17.82 -4.12 28.77
CA ASN A 633 -17.44 -4.67 30.07
C ASN A 633 -18.34 -4.13 31.17
N GLU A 634 -18.18 -4.71 32.36
CA GLU A 634 -18.61 -4.06 33.60
C GLU A 634 -17.66 -2.92 33.94
N GLU A 635 -18.22 -1.74 34.22
CA GLU A 635 -17.45 -0.51 34.43
C GLU A 635 -16.49 -0.64 35.63
N VAL A 636 -16.91 -1.33 36.69
CA VAL A 636 -16.12 -1.52 37.91
C VAL A 636 -14.84 -2.30 37.61
N ASP A 637 -14.93 -3.37 36.82
CA ASP A 637 -13.80 -4.25 36.52
C ASP A 637 -12.73 -3.52 35.71
N VAL A 638 -13.15 -2.73 34.71
CA VAL A 638 -12.24 -1.92 33.90
C VAL A 638 -11.52 -0.90 34.78
N TRP A 639 -12.24 -0.15 35.63
CA TRP A 639 -11.59 0.84 36.49
C TRP A 639 -10.70 0.23 37.56
N ASP A 640 -11.02 -0.97 38.07
CA ASP A 640 -10.13 -1.69 38.99
C ASP A 640 -8.80 -2.06 38.31
N VAL A 641 -8.80 -2.47 37.04
CA VAL A 641 -7.54 -2.66 36.29
C VAL A 641 -6.74 -1.36 36.19
N PHE A 642 -7.40 -0.24 35.87
CA PHE A 642 -6.73 1.07 35.76
C PHE A 642 -6.12 1.56 37.08
N GLU A 643 -6.74 1.22 38.21
CA GLU A 643 -6.37 1.74 39.53
C GLU A 643 -5.43 0.79 40.29
N SER A 644 -5.58 -0.53 40.10
CA SER A 644 -4.94 -1.57 40.91
C SER A 644 -3.86 -2.36 40.17
N HIS A 645 -3.88 -2.45 38.83
CA HIS A 645 -2.92 -3.28 38.10
C HIS A 645 -1.52 -2.61 38.01
N PRO A 646 -0.45 -3.25 38.50
CA PRO A 646 0.86 -2.59 38.69
C PRO A 646 1.56 -2.21 37.38
N GLU A 647 1.29 -2.94 36.29
CA GLU A 647 1.89 -2.70 34.97
C GLU A 647 1.00 -1.87 34.04
N MET A 648 -0.09 -1.30 34.56
CA MET A 648 -0.93 -0.38 33.81
C MET A 648 -0.20 0.94 33.59
N VAL A 649 -0.09 1.35 32.32
CA VAL A 649 0.63 2.56 31.92
C VAL A 649 -0.33 3.75 31.81
N LEU A 650 -1.51 3.52 31.24
CA LEU A 650 -2.56 4.54 31.18
C LEU A 650 -3.21 4.74 32.55
N GLN A 651 -3.43 5.99 32.91
CA GLN A 651 -4.19 6.39 34.10
C GLN A 651 -5.60 6.80 33.70
N ARG A 652 -6.53 6.78 34.66
CA ARG A 652 -7.89 7.29 34.45
C ARG A 652 -7.93 8.74 33.94
N SER A 653 -6.98 9.56 34.39
CA SER A 653 -6.79 10.95 33.93
C SER A 653 -6.28 11.08 32.48
N ASP A 654 -5.87 9.97 31.86
CA ASP A 654 -5.53 9.91 30.44
C ASP A 654 -6.73 9.73 29.52
N ILE A 655 -7.87 9.28 30.08
CA ILE A 655 -9.09 8.99 29.35
C ILE A 655 -10.03 10.20 29.42
N ALA A 656 -10.34 10.77 28.25
CA ALA A 656 -11.17 11.96 28.11
C ALA A 656 -12.65 11.70 28.41
N ALA A 657 -13.16 10.56 27.98
CA ALA A 657 -14.53 10.10 28.19
C ALA A 657 -14.57 8.58 27.99
N SER A 658 -15.59 7.93 28.55
CA SER A 658 -15.74 6.48 28.46
C SER A 658 -17.21 6.08 28.32
N ARG A 659 -17.44 4.98 27.62
CA ARG A 659 -18.67 4.21 27.63
C ARG A 659 -18.28 2.75 27.80
N ILE A 660 -18.41 2.27 29.03
CA ILE A 660 -18.11 0.90 29.44
C ILE A 660 -19.44 0.28 29.85
N ASN A 661 -20.08 -0.39 28.90
CA ASN A 661 -21.41 -0.97 29.07
C ASN A 661 -21.69 -1.98 27.95
N TRP A 662 -22.81 -2.71 28.06
CA TRP A 662 -23.21 -3.73 27.08
C TRP A 662 -23.99 -3.19 25.87
N GLN A 663 -24.01 -1.87 25.65
CA GLN A 663 -24.67 -1.29 24.47
C GLN A 663 -23.82 -1.43 23.20
N GLU A 664 -24.42 -1.15 22.05
CA GLU A 664 -23.71 -1.16 20.75
C GLU A 664 -22.61 -0.09 20.72
N LYS A 665 -21.41 -0.45 20.21
CA LYS A 665 -20.27 0.46 20.20
C LYS A 665 -20.52 1.68 19.32
N SER A 666 -21.26 1.53 18.21
CA SER A 666 -21.66 2.69 17.39
C SER A 666 -22.52 3.70 18.15
N ALA A 667 -23.44 3.26 19.02
CA ALA A 667 -24.27 4.14 19.85
C ALA A 667 -23.41 4.84 20.91
N ASN A 668 -22.55 4.09 21.59
CA ASN A 668 -21.59 4.64 22.54
C ASN A 668 -20.68 5.71 21.91
N LEU A 669 -20.20 5.48 20.68
CA LEU A 669 -19.39 6.46 19.95
C LEU A 669 -20.17 7.74 19.59
N ARG A 670 -21.46 7.66 19.29
CA ARG A 670 -22.31 8.84 19.07
C ARG A 670 -22.48 9.65 20.34
N GLU A 671 -22.76 8.99 21.45
CA GLU A 671 -22.85 9.66 22.75
C GLU A 671 -21.54 10.33 23.15
N LEU A 672 -20.41 9.64 22.93
CA LEU A 672 -19.07 10.20 23.17
C LEU A 672 -18.79 11.40 22.26
N ALA A 673 -19.20 11.35 20.99
CA ALA A 673 -19.04 12.45 20.05
C ALA A 673 -19.86 13.69 20.47
N GLU A 674 -21.11 13.49 20.90
CA GLU A 674 -21.97 14.55 21.46
C GLU A 674 -21.38 15.11 22.76
N GLU A 675 -20.91 14.24 23.65
CA GLU A 675 -20.26 14.62 24.89
C GLU A 675 -19.00 15.48 24.65
N LEU A 676 -18.15 15.07 23.71
CA LEU A 676 -16.94 15.82 23.39
C LEU A 676 -17.19 17.02 22.47
N ASN A 677 -18.43 17.21 21.98
CA ASN A 677 -18.79 18.22 20.98
C ASN A 677 -17.88 18.13 19.73
N LEU A 678 -17.70 16.91 19.24
CA LEU A 678 -16.89 16.58 18.07
C LEU A 678 -17.71 15.77 17.07
N GLY A 679 -17.42 15.91 15.78
CA GLY A 679 -18.04 15.07 14.75
C GLY A 679 -17.44 13.66 14.75
N LEU A 680 -18.25 12.65 14.41
CA LEU A 680 -17.79 11.25 14.22
C LEU A 680 -16.66 11.16 13.18
N ASP A 681 -16.63 12.06 12.20
CA ASP A 681 -15.56 12.18 11.22
C ASP A 681 -14.18 12.51 11.83
N SER A 682 -14.11 12.85 13.12
CA SER A 682 -12.87 13.08 13.85
C SER A 682 -12.41 11.90 14.70
N PHE A 683 -13.17 10.80 14.74
CA PHE A 683 -12.88 9.60 15.52
C PHE A 683 -12.16 8.55 14.67
N VAL A 684 -11.23 7.86 15.34
CA VAL A 684 -10.67 6.59 14.91
C VAL A 684 -11.03 5.57 15.97
N PHE A 685 -11.65 4.46 15.59
CA PHE A 685 -12.01 3.38 16.50
C PHE A 685 -11.10 2.17 16.23
N VAL A 686 -10.52 1.59 17.28
CA VAL A 686 -9.65 0.41 17.19
C VAL A 686 -10.17 -0.70 18.07
N ASP A 687 -10.20 -1.91 17.52
CA ASP A 687 -10.76 -3.10 18.14
C ASP A 687 -10.14 -4.33 17.46
N ASP A 688 -9.97 -5.44 18.18
CA ASP A 688 -9.46 -6.71 17.66
C ASP A 688 -10.60 -7.62 17.16
N SER A 689 -11.84 -7.37 17.58
CA SER A 689 -13.05 -8.06 17.18
C SER A 689 -13.54 -7.59 15.80
N PRO A 690 -13.57 -8.48 14.78
CA PRO A 690 -14.13 -8.15 13.48
C PRO A 690 -15.63 -7.83 13.53
N VAL A 691 -16.35 -8.38 14.52
CA VAL A 691 -17.80 -8.18 14.68
C VAL A 691 -18.09 -6.76 15.15
N GLU A 692 -17.36 -6.29 16.16
CA GLU A 692 -17.50 -4.93 16.68
C GLU A 692 -17.04 -3.88 15.65
N CYS A 693 -15.92 -4.16 14.94
CA CYS A 693 -15.49 -3.32 13.83
C CYS A 693 -16.57 -3.20 12.74
N PHE A 694 -17.19 -4.31 12.35
CA PHE A 694 -18.23 -4.30 11.32
C PHE A 694 -19.50 -3.58 11.76
N GLU A 695 -19.89 -3.72 13.04
CA GLU A 695 -21.01 -2.99 13.65
C GLU A 695 -20.80 -1.48 13.54
N VAL A 696 -19.63 -0.99 13.98
CA VAL A 696 -19.32 0.45 13.93
C VAL A 696 -19.22 0.94 12.48
N GLN A 697 -18.59 0.19 11.57
CA GLN A 697 -18.49 0.57 10.16
C GLN A 697 -19.87 0.71 9.49
N THR A 698 -20.81 -0.14 9.85
CA THR A 698 -22.16 -0.15 9.27
C THR A 698 -23.00 0.99 9.82
N ASN A 699 -22.96 1.19 11.14
CA ASN A 699 -23.87 2.10 11.83
C ASN A 699 -23.31 3.53 11.99
N SER A 700 -21.99 3.70 11.88
CA SER A 700 -21.30 4.99 12.00
C SER A 700 -20.17 5.11 10.95
N PRO A 701 -20.51 5.18 9.65
CA PRO A 701 -19.54 5.13 8.54
C PRO A 701 -18.55 6.30 8.51
N GLU A 702 -18.82 7.41 9.21
CA GLU A 702 -17.92 8.55 9.35
C GLU A 702 -16.70 8.24 10.24
N VAL A 703 -16.81 7.25 11.14
CA VAL A 703 -15.73 6.82 12.03
C VAL A 703 -14.71 6.02 11.21
N THR A 704 -13.42 6.37 11.34
CA THR A 704 -12.36 5.54 10.77
C THR A 704 -12.17 4.32 11.66
N VAL A 705 -12.63 3.15 11.21
CA VAL A 705 -12.51 1.89 11.97
C VAL A 705 -11.28 1.11 11.54
N VAL A 706 -10.44 0.71 12.50
CA VAL A 706 -9.21 -0.04 12.29
C VAL A 706 -9.32 -1.36 13.02
N LEU A 707 -9.42 -2.46 12.26
CA LEU A 707 -9.31 -3.80 12.81
C LEU A 707 -7.85 -4.06 13.17
N MET A 708 -7.59 -4.24 14.46
CA MET A 708 -6.25 -4.52 14.96
C MET A 708 -5.81 -5.93 14.56
N PRO A 709 -4.51 -6.16 14.29
CA PRO A 709 -4.02 -7.47 13.88
C PRO A 709 -4.24 -8.51 14.99
N LYS A 710 -4.29 -9.81 14.65
CA LYS A 710 -4.44 -10.85 15.69
C LYS A 710 -3.25 -10.94 16.65
N GLU A 711 -2.08 -10.49 16.21
CA GLU A 711 -0.86 -10.52 17.01
C GLU A 711 -0.55 -9.13 17.59
N PRO A 712 -0.62 -8.96 18.93
CA PRO A 712 -0.43 -7.67 19.59
C PRO A 712 0.92 -7.01 19.34
N ALA A 713 1.95 -7.80 18.97
CA ALA A 713 3.28 -7.29 18.62
C ALA A 713 3.24 -6.27 17.46
N HIS A 714 2.21 -6.32 16.60
CA HIS A 714 2.05 -5.40 15.48
C HIS A 714 1.18 -4.17 15.80
N TYR A 715 0.69 -3.99 17.03
CA TYR A 715 -0.23 -2.88 17.36
C TYR A 715 0.41 -1.51 17.20
N VAL A 716 1.62 -1.36 17.73
CA VAL A 716 2.40 -0.11 17.62
C VAL A 716 2.70 0.19 16.15
N GLU A 717 3.08 -0.83 15.38
CA GLU A 717 3.36 -0.70 13.95
C GLU A 717 2.11 -0.22 13.18
N THR A 718 0.96 -0.88 13.39
CA THR A 718 -0.33 -0.51 12.78
C THR A 718 -0.68 0.95 13.08
N LEU A 719 -0.61 1.36 14.35
CA LEU A 719 -0.97 2.72 14.75
C LEU A 719 0.00 3.76 14.19
N SER A 720 1.30 3.44 14.09
CA SER A 720 2.32 4.33 13.52
C SER A 720 2.15 4.62 12.02
N LYS A 721 1.48 3.71 11.30
CA LYS A 721 1.20 3.82 9.86
C LYS A 721 -0.03 4.68 9.56
N LEU A 722 -0.88 4.98 10.55
CA LEU A 722 -2.08 5.80 10.33
C LEU A 722 -1.73 7.28 10.17
N TRP A 723 -1.78 7.78 8.93
CA TRP A 723 -1.49 9.18 8.59
C TRP A 723 -2.56 10.15 9.09
N CYS A 724 -3.72 9.63 9.49
CA CYS A 724 -4.86 10.43 9.92
C CYS A 724 -4.59 11.24 11.20
N PHE A 725 -3.53 10.90 11.95
CA PHE A 725 -3.08 11.64 13.13
C PHE A 725 -1.95 12.64 12.85
N ASP A 726 -1.44 12.70 11.62
CA ASP A 726 -0.40 13.65 11.26
C ASP A 726 -0.96 15.08 11.22
N SER A 727 -0.29 15.99 11.91
CA SER A 727 -0.63 17.42 11.93
C SER A 727 0.58 18.26 11.55
N SER A 728 0.38 19.28 10.73
CA SER A 728 1.42 20.23 10.29
C SER A 728 1.91 21.15 11.40
N SER A 729 1.20 21.26 12.52
CA SER A 729 1.64 22.03 13.69
C SER A 729 1.03 21.48 14.98
N ILE A 730 1.89 21.02 15.89
CA ILE A 730 1.48 20.74 17.28
C ILE A 730 1.32 22.09 17.95
N THR A 731 0.09 22.55 18.10
CA THR A 731 -0.15 23.85 18.72
C THR A 731 -0.10 23.76 20.23
N THR A 732 0.21 24.86 20.90
CA THR A 732 0.13 24.96 22.37
C THR A 732 -1.24 24.55 22.90
N GLU A 733 -2.30 24.81 22.14
CA GLU A 733 -3.66 24.35 22.45
C GLU A 733 -3.82 22.82 22.38
N ASP A 734 -3.14 22.15 21.44
CA ASP A 734 -3.19 20.69 21.35
C ASP A 734 -2.48 20.04 22.57
N ARG A 735 -1.46 20.70 23.15
CA ARG A 735 -0.82 20.28 24.42
C ARG A 735 -1.70 20.51 25.65
N ILE A 736 -2.48 21.59 25.66
CA ILE A 736 -3.34 22.01 26.80
C ILE A 736 -4.75 21.38 26.71
N ARG A 737 -5.06 20.63 25.64
CA ARG A 737 -6.38 20.01 25.42
C ARG A 737 -6.87 19.16 26.58
N THR A 738 -5.96 18.44 27.25
CA THR A 738 -6.27 17.63 28.44
C THR A 738 -6.71 18.50 29.63
N GLU A 739 -6.10 19.67 29.84
CA GLU A 739 -6.50 20.61 30.89
C GLU A 739 -7.88 21.22 30.60
N PHE A 740 -8.16 21.54 29.34
CA PHE A 740 -9.48 22.02 28.93
C PHE A 740 -10.58 21.01 29.21
N MET A 741 -10.29 19.71 29.11
CA MET A 741 -11.25 18.64 29.40
C MET A 741 -11.55 18.53 30.90
N ALA A 742 -10.53 18.58 31.76
CA ALA A 742 -10.74 18.61 33.21
C ALA A 742 -11.61 19.81 33.62
N GLN A 743 -11.39 20.97 32.99
CA GLN A 743 -12.22 22.15 33.21
C GLN A 743 -13.65 21.99 32.65
N GLU A 744 -13.83 21.32 31.50
CA GLU A 744 -15.16 21.09 30.93
C GLU A 744 -15.99 20.10 31.77
N GLN A 745 -15.35 19.07 32.34
CA GLN A 745 -16.01 18.17 33.28
C GLN A 745 -16.52 18.91 34.51
N GLN A 746 -15.71 19.80 35.09
CA GLN A 746 -16.13 20.66 36.20
C GLN A 746 -17.30 21.58 35.83
N ARG A 747 -17.36 22.06 34.57
CA ARG A 747 -18.49 22.85 34.06
C ARG A 747 -19.76 22.00 33.91
N ARG A 748 -19.64 20.75 33.46
CA ARG A 748 -20.76 19.80 33.34
C ARG A 748 -21.35 19.45 34.69
N GLU A 749 -20.51 19.15 35.68
CA GLU A 749 -20.95 18.92 37.07
C GLU A 749 -21.69 20.14 37.62
N LEU A 750 -21.19 21.35 37.36
CA LEU A 750 -21.88 22.57 37.73
C LEU A 750 -23.23 22.72 37.02
N GLN A 751 -23.29 22.39 35.72
CA GLN A 751 -24.52 22.48 34.93
C GLN A 751 -25.59 21.50 35.43
N GLN A 752 -25.22 20.28 35.83
CA GLN A 752 -26.14 19.30 36.41
C GLN A 752 -26.74 19.76 37.76
N GLY A 753 -26.02 20.60 38.49
CA GLY A 753 -26.48 21.16 39.77
C GLY A 753 -27.39 22.40 39.67
N VAL A 754 -27.63 22.95 38.47
CA VAL A 754 -28.34 24.23 38.30
C VAL A 754 -29.59 24.07 37.42
N THR A 755 -30.74 24.55 37.87
CA THR A 755 -32.05 24.34 37.23
C THR A 755 -32.40 25.32 36.10
N ASN A 756 -31.67 26.44 35.94
CA ASN A 756 -31.95 27.45 34.91
C ASN A 756 -30.66 27.97 34.25
N LEU A 757 -30.71 28.18 32.92
CA LEU A 757 -29.59 28.61 32.08
C LEU A 757 -28.98 29.94 32.53
N GLU A 758 -29.80 30.91 32.95
CA GLU A 758 -29.31 32.23 33.39
C GLU A 758 -28.45 32.12 34.65
N SER A 759 -28.89 31.32 35.63
CA SER A 759 -28.13 31.07 36.86
C SER A 759 -26.82 30.33 36.57
N TYR A 760 -26.83 29.40 35.61
CA TYR A 760 -25.61 28.73 35.17
C TYR A 760 -24.61 29.71 34.54
N LEU A 761 -25.06 30.56 33.61
CA LEU A 761 -24.20 31.54 32.93
C LEU A 761 -23.61 32.59 33.89
N GLU A 762 -24.36 33.01 34.91
CA GLU A 762 -23.84 33.88 35.98
C GLU A 762 -22.78 33.17 36.83
N SER A 763 -22.99 31.89 37.13
CA SER A 763 -22.07 31.10 37.96
C SER A 763 -20.70 30.83 37.32
N LEU A 764 -20.60 30.91 35.98
CA LEU A 764 -19.35 30.77 35.23
C LEU A 764 -18.40 31.96 35.44
N GLN A 765 -18.94 33.14 35.78
CA GLN A 765 -18.16 34.38 35.95
C GLN A 765 -17.29 34.73 34.73
N LEU A 766 -17.93 34.79 33.56
CA LEU A 766 -17.24 35.01 32.28
C LEU A 766 -16.59 36.39 32.22
N VAL A 767 -15.31 36.42 31.83
CA VAL A 767 -14.55 37.64 31.54
C VAL A 767 -14.16 37.61 30.06
N VAL A 768 -14.63 38.60 29.31
CA VAL A 768 -14.33 38.78 27.89
C VAL A 768 -13.42 39.98 27.72
N GLU A 769 -12.27 39.78 27.08
CA GLU A 769 -11.33 40.85 26.73
C GLU A 769 -11.30 41.01 25.21
N ILE A 770 -11.53 42.23 24.71
CA ILE A 770 -11.53 42.56 23.29
C ILE A 770 -10.49 43.65 23.05
N ARG A 771 -9.57 43.39 22.12
CA ARG A 771 -8.45 44.28 21.80
C ARG A 771 -8.04 44.13 20.34
N SER A 772 -7.23 45.07 19.86
CA SER A 772 -6.51 44.94 18.58
C SER A 772 -5.50 43.78 18.67
N ALA A 773 -5.32 43.07 17.56
CA ALA A 773 -4.35 41.99 17.46
C ALA A 773 -2.91 42.53 17.56
N GLU A 774 -2.08 41.82 18.31
CA GLU A 774 -0.64 42.03 18.40
C GLU A 774 0.11 40.96 17.60
N GLU A 775 1.40 41.15 17.35
CA GLU A 775 2.22 40.22 16.55
C GLU A 775 2.24 38.80 17.12
N ARG A 776 2.16 38.66 18.45
CA ARG A 776 2.05 37.37 19.15
C ARG A 776 0.75 36.61 18.87
N ASP A 777 -0.30 37.29 18.42
CA ASP A 777 -1.62 36.67 18.17
C ASP A 777 -1.73 36.09 16.76
N LEU A 778 -0.91 36.54 15.81
CA LEU A 778 -1.05 36.22 14.39
C LEU A 778 -1.01 34.71 14.08
N PRO A 779 -0.11 33.90 14.70
CA PRO A 779 -0.14 32.45 14.53
C PRO A 779 -1.48 31.84 14.95
N ARG A 780 -2.04 32.33 16.07
CA ARG A 780 -3.31 31.85 16.61
C ARG A 780 -4.50 32.29 15.76
N ILE A 781 -4.47 33.50 15.23
CA ILE A 781 -5.50 34.02 14.31
C ILE A 781 -5.53 33.17 13.04
N ALA A 782 -4.38 32.94 12.42
CA ALA A 782 -4.26 32.07 11.24
C ALA A 782 -4.83 30.67 11.53
N GLN A 783 -4.45 30.09 12.68
CA GLN A 783 -4.98 28.80 13.12
C GLN A 783 -6.52 28.81 13.26
N LEU A 784 -7.12 29.84 13.86
CA LEU A 784 -8.57 29.93 13.99
C LEU A 784 -9.27 30.05 12.64
N THR A 785 -8.71 30.78 11.67
CA THR A 785 -9.26 30.85 10.31
C THR A 785 -9.24 29.50 9.61
N GLN A 786 -8.26 28.64 9.91
CA GLN A 786 -8.12 27.31 9.32
C GLN A 786 -9.01 26.25 10.01
N LYS A 787 -9.21 26.37 11.33
CA LYS A 787 -9.90 25.36 12.15
C LYS A 787 -11.40 25.64 12.34
N THR A 788 -11.89 26.87 12.13
CA THR A 788 -13.27 27.25 12.48
C THR A 788 -14.21 27.18 11.27
N ASN A 789 -15.12 26.21 11.27
CA ASN A 789 -16.10 26.00 10.18
C ASN A 789 -17.58 26.16 10.59
N GLN A 790 -17.90 26.24 11.89
CA GLN A 790 -19.30 26.35 12.37
C GLN A 790 -19.74 27.80 12.56
N PHE A 791 -18.93 28.61 13.25
CA PHE A 791 -19.18 30.03 13.43
C PHE A 791 -18.09 30.81 12.70
N ASN A 792 -18.20 30.88 11.37
CA ASN A 792 -17.26 31.58 10.50
C ASN A 792 -18.00 32.19 9.32
N LEU A 793 -17.94 33.53 9.22
CA LEU A 793 -18.64 34.34 8.24
C LEU A 793 -18.14 34.13 6.80
N SER A 794 -16.82 34.01 6.61
CA SER A 794 -16.19 34.04 5.27
C SER A 794 -15.68 32.67 4.81
N LEU A 795 -15.38 31.75 5.73
CA LEU A 795 -14.72 30.46 5.47
C LEU A 795 -13.35 30.58 4.78
N ILE A 796 -12.78 31.78 4.72
CA ILE A 796 -11.48 32.03 4.10
C ILE A 796 -10.39 31.57 5.08
N ARG A 797 -9.66 30.53 4.68
CA ARG A 797 -8.52 30.00 5.43
C ARG A 797 -7.31 30.86 5.15
N ARG A 798 -6.76 31.49 6.18
CA ARG A 798 -5.60 32.37 6.09
C ARG A 798 -4.41 31.76 6.82
N SER A 799 -3.26 31.97 6.25
CA SER A 799 -1.96 31.62 6.79
C SER A 799 -1.36 32.81 7.54
N LEU A 800 -0.31 32.56 8.33
CA LEU A 800 0.29 33.57 9.22
C LEU A 800 0.66 34.86 8.47
N SER A 801 1.35 34.76 7.33
CA SER A 801 1.74 35.98 6.61
C SER A 801 0.56 36.68 5.90
N GLU A 802 -0.51 35.97 5.53
CA GLU A 802 -1.69 36.65 4.97
C GLU A 802 -2.35 37.52 6.04
N ILE A 803 -2.38 37.05 7.29
CA ILE A 803 -2.85 37.85 8.42
C ILE A 803 -1.91 39.05 8.66
N GLN A 804 -0.59 38.86 8.58
CA GLN A 804 0.39 39.96 8.69
C GLN A 804 0.17 41.02 7.61
N ASP A 805 -0.09 40.61 6.36
CA ASP A 805 -0.35 41.54 5.26
C ASP A 805 -1.70 42.25 5.40
N ILE A 806 -2.74 41.54 5.85
CA ILE A 806 -4.05 42.12 6.14
C ILE A 806 -3.97 43.16 7.25
N GLN A 807 -3.15 42.95 8.27
CA GLN A 807 -2.98 43.90 9.37
C GLN A 807 -2.43 45.27 8.90
N LYS A 808 -1.84 45.34 7.70
CA LYS A 808 -1.38 46.60 7.08
C LYS A 808 -2.50 47.42 6.44
N SER A 809 -3.64 46.81 6.11
CA SER A 809 -4.75 47.46 5.38
C SER A 809 -6.11 47.31 6.05
N CYS A 810 -6.23 46.47 7.06
CA CYS A 810 -7.45 46.20 7.80
C CYS A 810 -7.17 46.17 9.30
N SER A 811 -8.21 46.39 10.09
CA SER A 811 -8.15 46.27 11.55
C SER A 811 -8.49 44.85 11.97
N VAL A 812 -7.58 44.21 12.68
CA VAL A 812 -7.76 42.84 13.17
C VAL A 812 -8.02 42.90 14.67
N LEU A 813 -9.22 42.48 15.07
CA LEU A 813 -9.66 42.46 16.46
C LEU A 813 -9.71 41.03 16.98
N VAL A 814 -9.29 40.83 18.21
CA VAL A 814 -9.26 39.53 18.87
C VAL A 814 -10.11 39.55 20.13
N LEU A 815 -10.71 38.40 20.43
CA LEU A 815 -11.48 38.17 21.65
C LEU A 815 -10.84 37.06 22.48
N ASN A 816 -10.44 37.41 23.69
CA ASN A 816 -10.00 36.50 24.72
C ASN A 816 -11.14 36.22 25.71
N LEU A 817 -11.27 34.98 26.17
CA LEU A 817 -12.33 34.55 27.09
C LEU A 817 -11.73 33.80 28.29
N LYS A 818 -12.20 34.12 29.50
CA LYS A 818 -11.91 33.36 30.73
C LYS A 818 -13.20 33.08 31.49
N ASP A 819 -13.22 32.00 32.25
CA ASP A 819 -14.21 31.75 33.29
C ASP A 819 -13.53 31.40 34.62
N ARG A 820 -14.31 31.06 35.64
CA ARG A 820 -13.77 30.71 36.97
C ARG A 820 -12.94 29.41 36.99
N PHE A 821 -13.09 28.54 35.99
CA PHE A 821 -12.42 27.24 35.93
C PHE A 821 -11.16 27.28 35.09
N GLY A 822 -11.07 28.20 34.13
CA GLY A 822 -9.88 28.36 33.30
C GLY A 822 -9.93 29.47 32.26
N ASP A 823 -8.80 29.65 31.61
CA ASP A 823 -8.60 30.62 30.53
C ASP A 823 -8.82 29.93 29.18
N TYR A 824 -9.87 30.29 28.45
CA TYR A 824 -10.06 29.79 27.09
C TYR A 824 -9.03 30.40 26.13
N GLY A 825 -8.40 31.51 26.49
CA GLY A 825 -7.47 32.23 25.63
C GLY A 825 -8.18 32.91 24.47
N LEU A 826 -7.49 33.08 23.35
CA LEU A 826 -8.02 33.72 22.15
C LEU A 826 -9.04 32.77 21.47
N VAL A 827 -10.30 33.19 21.46
CA VAL A 827 -11.45 32.42 20.97
C VAL A 827 -12.20 33.08 19.82
N GLY A 828 -12.03 34.38 19.56
CA GLY A 828 -12.73 35.07 18.47
C GLY A 828 -11.82 36.00 17.68
N VAL A 829 -12.12 36.17 16.40
CA VAL A 829 -11.42 37.10 15.50
C VAL A 829 -12.44 37.86 14.66
N ALA A 830 -12.25 39.17 14.53
CA ALA A 830 -12.94 40.01 13.56
C ALA A 830 -11.92 40.78 12.71
N ILE A 831 -11.97 40.63 11.39
CA ILE A 831 -11.20 41.44 10.43
C ILE A 831 -12.18 42.44 9.84
N VAL A 832 -11.93 43.72 10.09
CA VAL A 832 -12.82 44.80 9.67
C VAL A 832 -12.05 45.89 8.94
N LYS A 833 -12.72 46.53 7.98
CA LYS A 833 -12.22 47.71 7.26
C LYS A 833 -13.33 48.74 7.15
N GLN A 834 -12.96 50.01 7.12
CA GLN A 834 -13.91 51.06 6.82
C GLN A 834 -14.04 51.19 5.30
N GLU A 835 -15.27 51.12 4.79
CA GLU A 835 -15.59 51.42 3.39
C GLU A 835 -16.70 52.48 3.36
N ASN A 836 -16.38 53.67 2.84
CA ASN A 836 -17.30 54.81 2.83
C ASN A 836 -17.84 55.12 4.25
N GLU A 837 -19.17 55.06 4.41
CA GLU A 837 -19.89 55.27 5.68
C GLU A 837 -20.24 53.94 6.38
N SER A 838 -19.61 52.83 6.00
CA SER A 838 -19.91 51.49 6.48
C SER A 838 -18.69 50.79 7.10
N LEU A 839 -18.93 49.97 8.13
CA LEU A 839 -17.94 49.03 8.66
C LEU A 839 -18.12 47.69 7.93
N PHE A 840 -17.15 47.33 7.10
CA PHE A 840 -17.15 46.07 6.39
C PHE A 840 -16.45 44.99 7.23
N ILE A 841 -17.17 43.90 7.52
CA ILE A 841 -16.65 42.74 8.24
C ILE A 841 -16.22 41.69 7.22
N ASP A 842 -14.92 41.68 6.90
CA ASP A 842 -14.33 40.65 6.03
C ASP A 842 -14.37 39.27 6.68
N THR A 843 -14.10 39.18 7.98
CA THR A 843 -14.15 37.91 8.69
C THR A 843 -14.66 38.13 10.09
N LEU A 844 -15.61 37.29 10.49
CA LEU A 844 -16.05 37.14 11.87
C LEU A 844 -16.09 35.65 12.16
N LEU A 845 -15.29 35.23 13.13
CA LEU A 845 -15.27 33.84 13.56
C LEU A 845 -15.12 33.71 15.05
N MET A 846 -15.61 32.58 15.57
CA MET A 846 -15.49 32.23 16.97
C MET A 846 -15.34 30.72 17.14
N SER A 847 -14.42 30.33 18.01
CA SER A 847 -14.20 28.95 18.40
C SER A 847 -15.45 28.38 19.08
N CYS A 848 -15.80 27.12 18.77
CA CYS A 848 -16.98 26.45 19.31
C CYS A 848 -17.05 26.44 20.85
N ARG A 849 -15.89 26.42 21.51
CA ARG A 849 -15.80 26.45 22.99
C ARG A 849 -16.31 27.75 23.63
N ALA A 850 -16.50 28.83 22.87
CA ALA A 850 -17.05 30.09 23.39
C ALA A 850 -18.54 30.30 23.05
N LEU A 851 -19.08 29.51 22.11
CA LEU A 851 -20.44 29.68 21.60
C LEU A 851 -21.50 29.27 22.63
N GLY A 852 -22.70 29.86 22.50
CA GLY A 852 -23.87 29.52 23.33
C GLY A 852 -23.86 30.17 24.72
N ARG A 853 -22.84 30.99 25.03
CA ARG A 853 -22.68 31.69 26.31
C ARG A 853 -22.95 33.20 26.21
N LYS A 854 -23.51 33.66 25.06
CA LYS A 854 -23.67 35.07 24.65
C LYS A 854 -22.34 35.83 24.47
N VAL A 855 -21.22 35.12 24.32
CA VAL A 855 -19.91 35.74 24.04
C VAL A 855 -19.88 36.31 22.61
N GLU A 856 -20.53 35.61 21.67
CA GLU A 856 -20.79 36.05 20.31
C GLU A 856 -21.53 37.40 20.26
N GLN A 857 -22.51 37.59 21.16
CA GLN A 857 -23.26 38.84 21.30
C GLN A 857 -22.36 39.96 21.84
N SER A 858 -21.55 39.68 22.88
CA SER A 858 -20.57 40.64 23.39
C SER A 858 -19.60 41.13 22.30
N PHE A 859 -19.10 40.23 21.45
CA PHE A 859 -18.16 40.62 20.40
C PHE A 859 -18.82 41.51 19.35
N LEU A 860 -20.04 41.14 18.91
CA LEU A 860 -20.80 41.93 17.95
C LEU A 860 -21.18 43.30 18.52
N CYS A 861 -21.61 43.39 19.79
CA CYS A 861 -21.86 44.67 20.46
C CYS A 861 -20.64 45.59 20.43
N SER A 862 -19.43 45.04 20.65
CA SER A 862 -18.20 45.82 20.54
C SER A 862 -17.93 46.33 19.12
N LEU A 863 -18.31 45.59 18.08
CA LEU A 863 -18.23 46.07 16.69
C LEU A 863 -19.24 47.20 16.41
N PHE A 864 -20.45 47.12 16.97
CA PHE A 864 -21.42 48.22 16.91
C PHE A 864 -20.94 49.48 17.64
N ASP A 865 -20.40 49.31 18.86
CA ASP A 865 -19.80 50.41 19.62
C ASP A 865 -18.63 51.02 18.85
N PHE A 866 -17.79 50.20 18.22
CA PHE A 866 -16.67 50.63 17.40
C PHE A 866 -17.13 51.42 16.16
N ALA A 867 -18.14 50.92 15.44
CA ALA A 867 -18.71 51.63 14.30
C ALA A 867 -19.34 52.98 14.72
N LYS A 868 -20.01 53.02 15.87
CA LYS A 868 -20.60 54.24 16.44
C LYS A 868 -19.55 55.26 16.83
N GLN A 869 -18.46 54.85 17.49
CA GLN A 869 -17.32 55.73 17.82
C GLN A 869 -16.70 56.37 16.58
N LYS A 870 -16.80 55.70 15.42
CA LYS A 870 -16.25 56.14 14.14
C LYS A 870 -17.27 56.84 13.25
N ASN A 871 -18.49 57.11 13.76
CA ASN A 871 -19.60 57.75 13.04
C ASN A 871 -19.99 57.04 11.73
N LEU A 872 -19.89 55.71 11.69
CA LEU A 872 -20.33 54.89 10.57
C LEU A 872 -21.85 54.63 10.68
N LYS A 873 -22.53 54.59 9.54
CA LYS A 873 -23.99 54.44 9.44
C LYS A 873 -24.44 52.99 9.35
N THR A 874 -23.66 52.12 8.72
CA THR A 874 -24.05 50.71 8.55
C THR A 874 -22.89 49.75 8.81
N ILE A 875 -23.21 48.50 9.10
CA ILE A 875 -22.27 47.38 9.19
C ILE A 875 -22.65 46.38 8.11
N ILE A 876 -21.68 46.01 7.27
CA ILE A 876 -21.85 45.07 6.16
C ILE A 876 -21.06 43.81 6.46
N ALA A 877 -21.72 42.65 6.39
CA ALA A 877 -21.14 41.34 6.66
C ALA A 877 -21.47 40.38 5.49
N PRO A 878 -20.56 40.21 4.52
CA PRO A 878 -20.72 39.24 3.44
C PRO A 878 -20.65 37.82 3.99
N TYR A 879 -21.67 37.01 3.73
CA TYR A 879 -21.76 35.62 4.19
C TYR A 879 -21.38 34.66 3.07
N CYS A 880 -20.39 33.81 3.30
CA CYS A 880 -20.05 32.72 2.40
C CYS A 880 -20.73 31.42 2.88
N SER A 881 -21.69 30.91 2.11
CA SER A 881 -22.42 29.69 2.48
C SER A 881 -21.54 28.44 2.39
N GLY A 882 -21.51 27.65 3.46
CA GLY A 882 -20.83 26.37 3.52
C GLY A 882 -21.62 25.30 4.30
N PRO A 883 -21.10 24.06 4.38
CA PRO A 883 -21.89 22.91 4.86
C PRO A 883 -22.31 22.98 6.33
N ARG A 884 -21.59 23.74 7.16
CA ARG A 884 -21.74 23.74 8.63
C ARG A 884 -21.82 25.14 9.24
N ASN A 885 -21.76 26.24 8.46
CA ASN A 885 -21.64 27.60 9.01
C ASN A 885 -22.95 28.40 9.10
N GLU A 886 -24.11 27.78 8.89
CA GLU A 886 -25.41 28.46 8.95
C GLU A 886 -25.70 29.10 10.32
N GLN A 887 -25.01 28.65 11.37
CA GLN A 887 -25.11 29.18 12.72
C GLN A 887 -24.74 30.68 12.79
N VAL A 888 -23.69 31.14 12.09
CA VAL A 888 -23.28 32.56 12.14
C VAL A 888 -24.31 33.45 11.43
N LYS A 889 -24.87 32.99 10.32
CA LYS A 889 -25.92 33.70 9.59
C LYS A 889 -27.18 33.84 10.44
N THR A 890 -27.63 32.73 11.05
CA THR A 890 -28.79 32.73 11.95
C THR A 890 -28.59 33.68 13.13
N PHE A 891 -27.37 33.71 13.70
CA PHE A 891 -27.02 34.63 14.76
C PHE A 891 -27.09 36.10 14.30
N LEU A 892 -26.48 36.47 13.18
CA LEU A 892 -26.48 37.84 12.68
C LEU A 892 -27.91 38.33 12.37
N LEU A 893 -28.75 37.50 11.75
CA LEU A 893 -30.16 37.81 11.49
C LEU A 893 -30.93 38.08 12.80
N LYS A 894 -30.67 37.28 13.85
CA LYS A 894 -31.27 37.49 15.19
C LYS A 894 -30.81 38.80 15.84
N MET A 895 -29.62 39.28 15.49
CA MET A 895 -29.02 40.51 16.04
C MET A 895 -29.35 41.77 15.22
N GLY A 896 -30.33 41.69 14.30
CA GLY A 896 -30.83 42.86 13.57
C GLY A 896 -30.20 43.09 12.20
N PHE A 897 -29.41 42.14 11.68
CA PHE A 897 -29.00 42.17 10.28
C PHE A 897 -30.15 41.75 9.37
N SER A 898 -30.26 42.41 8.22
CA SER A 898 -31.19 42.09 7.15
C SER A 898 -30.44 41.56 5.93
N SER A 899 -31.05 40.62 5.20
CA SER A 899 -30.49 40.09 3.95
C SER A 899 -30.98 40.96 2.79
N GLN A 900 -30.06 41.69 2.15
CA GLN A 900 -30.37 42.48 0.95
C GLN A 900 -30.23 41.64 -0.34
N GLN A 901 -29.27 40.71 -0.36
CA GLN A 901 -29.01 39.70 -1.40
C GLN A 901 -28.66 38.37 -0.70
N SER A 902 -28.66 37.23 -1.42
CA SER A 902 -28.46 35.88 -0.84
C SER A 902 -27.24 35.77 0.08
N ASP A 903 -26.22 36.59 -0.17
CA ASP A 903 -24.88 36.46 0.42
C ASP A 903 -24.37 37.74 1.12
N ILE A 904 -25.22 38.77 1.31
CA ILE A 904 -24.82 40.02 2.01
C ILE A 904 -25.83 40.34 3.13
N LEU A 905 -25.31 40.46 4.35
CA LEU A 905 -26.05 40.85 5.55
C LEU A 905 -25.69 42.30 5.94
N GLU A 906 -26.69 43.12 6.23
CA GLU A 906 -26.49 44.54 6.60
C GLU A 906 -27.33 44.93 7.83
N ALA A 907 -26.73 45.73 8.72
CA ALA A 907 -27.41 46.34 9.87
C ALA A 907 -27.12 47.84 9.97
N GLU A 908 -28.14 48.62 10.36
CA GLU A 908 -27.97 50.05 10.66
C GLU A 908 -27.31 50.26 12.03
N VAL A 909 -26.33 51.15 12.09
CA VAL A 909 -25.73 51.63 13.33
C VAL A 909 -26.60 52.78 13.83
N ALA A 910 -27.34 52.56 14.91
CA ALA A 910 -28.19 53.60 15.49
C ALA A 910 -27.34 54.77 16.07
N ILE A 911 -27.11 55.81 15.26
CA ILE A 911 -26.54 57.09 15.66
C ILE A 911 -27.68 57.91 16.31
N THR A 912 -27.96 57.63 17.58
CA THR A 912 -29.12 58.11 18.35
C THR A 912 -29.48 59.60 18.18
N LEU A 913 -30.75 59.88 17.84
CA LEU A 913 -31.59 60.94 18.44
C LEU A 913 -33.06 60.71 18.04
N TRP A 914 -33.87 60.25 19.02
CA TRP A 914 -35.34 60.31 19.10
C TRP A 914 -36.16 59.94 17.84
N VAL A 915 -36.88 58.82 17.95
CA VAL A 915 -37.87 58.27 16.99
C VAL A 915 -37.25 57.40 15.88
N ALA A 916 -37.08 56.11 16.17
CA ALA A 916 -37.07 55.06 15.15
C ALA A 916 -38.14 54.01 15.49
N PRO A 917 -38.95 53.52 14.53
CA PRO A 917 -39.99 52.53 14.80
C PRO A 917 -39.37 51.16 15.05
N CYS A 918 -39.64 50.56 16.21
CA CYS A 918 -39.73 49.14 16.61
C CYS A 918 -38.94 47.98 15.92
N TRP A 919 -38.00 48.18 14.99
CA TRP A 919 -37.30 47.06 14.32
C TRP A 919 -35.77 47.18 14.21
N SER A 920 -35.15 48.30 14.59
CA SER A 920 -33.68 48.43 14.66
C SER A 920 -33.17 48.37 16.11
N ILE A 921 -33.08 47.14 16.64
CA ILE A 921 -32.53 46.90 17.99
C ILE A 921 -31.02 46.69 17.84
N ALA A 922 -30.21 47.68 18.23
CA ALA A 922 -28.80 47.44 18.48
C ALA A 922 -28.66 46.36 19.57
N PRO A 923 -27.78 45.36 19.42
CA PRO A 923 -27.69 44.26 20.37
C PRO A 923 -27.32 44.76 21.78
N GLU A 924 -28.08 44.34 22.79
CA GLU A 924 -27.81 44.70 24.19
C GLU A 924 -26.61 43.92 24.75
N LYS A 925 -25.83 44.55 25.64
CA LYS A 925 -24.70 43.88 26.29
C LYS A 925 -25.18 42.80 27.28
N PRO A 926 -24.62 41.58 27.24
CA PRO A 926 -24.98 40.53 28.20
C PRO A 926 -24.60 40.93 29.64
N LYS A 927 -25.55 40.84 30.58
CA LYS A 927 -25.36 41.27 31.98
C LYS A 927 -24.42 40.38 32.78
N HIS A 928 -24.32 39.10 32.43
CA HIS A 928 -23.53 38.09 33.14
C HIS A 928 -22.06 38.03 32.70
N ILE A 929 -21.65 38.86 31.73
CA ILE A 929 -20.27 38.89 31.18
C ILE A 929 -19.58 40.18 31.61
N LYS A 930 -18.43 40.05 32.25
CA LYS A 930 -17.53 41.18 32.50
C LYS A 930 -16.73 41.48 31.24
N MET A 931 -17.01 42.59 30.57
CA MET A 931 -16.33 43.02 29.35
C MET A 931 -15.17 43.97 29.65
N LEU A 932 -13.97 43.64 29.14
CA LEU A 932 -12.76 44.46 29.13
C LEU A 932 -12.46 44.83 27.68
N VAL A 933 -12.90 46.01 27.23
CA VAL A 933 -12.70 46.48 25.85
C VAL A 933 -11.60 47.52 25.84
N HIS A 934 -10.49 47.21 25.16
CA HIS A 934 -9.38 48.14 24.96
C HIS A 934 -9.69 49.13 23.83
N GLU A 935 -8.90 50.19 23.70
CA GLU A 935 -9.02 51.12 22.58
C GLU A 935 -8.76 50.39 21.25
N LEU A 936 -9.74 50.44 20.35
CA LEU A 936 -9.69 49.76 19.06
C LEU A 936 -9.25 50.76 17.98
N HIS A 937 -8.35 50.35 17.09
CA HIS A 937 -7.82 51.21 16.04
C HIS A 937 -8.38 50.82 14.68
N LEU A 938 -8.67 51.82 13.84
CA LEU A 938 -8.99 51.64 12.42
C LEU A 938 -7.72 51.88 11.62
N VAL A 939 -7.43 50.98 10.69
CA VAL A 939 -6.39 51.12 9.66
C VAL A 939 -6.99 51.81 8.44
#